data_AF-M0F9I5-F1
#
_entry.id   AF-M0F9I5-F1
#
_cell.length_a   1.000
_cell.length_b   1.000
_cell.length_c   1.000
_cell.angle_alpha   90.00
_cell.angle_beta   90.00
_cell.angle_gamma   90.00
#
_symmetry.space_group_name_H-M   'P 1'
#
loop_
_entity.id
_entity.type
_entity.pdbx_description
1 polymer ?
#
loop_
_entity_poly.entity_id
_entity_poly.type
_entity_poly.pdbx_seq_one_letter_code
_entity_poly.pdbx_strand_id
1 'polypeptide(L)'
;MEIQRKTIAKAIVVVFVFNLVVMGAGAWFAYQEAPPIPDEVVGPDGDVVANGDVIREGKTVFQKDGLMNHGSILGNGAYYGADYTADALDLKVQFMRNYYAQERYGESYDQLDSADQAAVANVVKSDLDDSYEGGAIRYTAAEVYAHEQVRQEYVERYHEGDHERGVPVNMIDSEEEARAFADFAMWTAWFSHTDRPDGTHSYTNDWPYQPGAGNDATAASMTWSVIAMVLLVAGAGLGIWLYKSVELPEPSAEDITVPEPGDVSVFPSQRAALRFIPVAAGLFLAQVLLGGLLAHFYIERAGFFGIESIFGVPILQLLPFAIAKTWHIDLGILWIAATWLGAGLFLPPLLTGYEPPKQSRYINVLLGAIVVVVVGGLSGIWLGANGYIDGSLWWILGNEGLEYLEVGKLWQFGILAGFLIWAGLAVRGLKPLLDKEPPYGLAHMILYAGGSIALLFTAGFLFTPETNIAVTEFWRWWVVHMWVEGAFEFFIVAIVGLTLVSMNLLSRRSAEKAVMLQALLVMGTGIIGVSHHYWWVGMPDMWVPIGSVFSTLELIPLVFILYEALGQYRAMSGESFPYRLPFMFIVASGVWNFVGAGVLGFFINLPLINYYEHGTYLTVGHAHAAMFGAFGFLALGMVTYMLQLSIDAERWDGSWLRAAFWCWNVGLVLMVFVSVLPVGFLQLETAFTGSYAAARSVAFYDQPLIQTLFWARLPGDTLIILGTVIYAADLVRKRFVLRQSADDPSVEDMAVAEGILGDD
;
A
#
# COMPACT_ATOMS: atom_id res chain seq x y z
N MET A 1 35.26 -3.78 -9.95
CA MET A 1 35.17 -5.20 -10.39
C MET A 1 34.44 -5.21 -11.73
N GLU A 2 35.01 -5.77 -12.81
CA GLU A 2 34.31 -5.83 -14.10
C GLU A 2 33.20 -6.89 -14.05
N ILE A 3 32.02 -6.51 -13.54
CA ILE A 3 30.85 -7.38 -13.51
C ILE A 3 30.24 -7.42 -14.91
N GLN A 4 30.30 -8.58 -15.57
CA GLN A 4 29.67 -8.80 -16.87
C GLN A 4 28.14 -8.86 -16.74
N ARG A 5 27.42 -8.29 -17.72
CA ARG A 5 25.94 -8.32 -17.80
C ARG A 5 25.36 -9.74 -17.64
N LYS A 6 25.99 -10.72 -18.29
CA LYS A 6 25.62 -12.15 -18.20
C LYS A 6 25.74 -12.71 -16.78
N THR A 7 26.67 -12.23 -15.98
CA THR A 7 26.84 -12.66 -14.58
C THR A 7 25.70 -12.14 -13.72
N ILE A 8 25.31 -10.87 -13.90
CA ILE A 8 24.16 -10.27 -13.20
C ILE A 8 22.87 -11.01 -13.58
N ALA A 9 22.64 -11.25 -14.88
CA ALA A 9 21.47 -11.99 -15.34
C ALA A 9 21.36 -13.39 -14.71
N LYS A 10 22.48 -14.13 -14.59
CA LYS A 10 22.51 -15.41 -13.89
C LYS A 10 22.18 -15.26 -12.39
N ALA A 11 22.72 -14.23 -11.74
CA ALA A 11 22.44 -13.95 -10.33
C ALA A 11 20.95 -13.65 -10.11
N ILE A 12 20.31 -12.85 -10.99
CA ILE A 12 18.87 -12.58 -10.94
C ILE A 12 18.07 -13.88 -11.01
N VAL A 13 18.41 -14.79 -11.93
CA VAL A 13 17.71 -16.09 -12.04
C VAL A 13 17.88 -16.92 -10.77
N VAL A 14 19.08 -16.94 -10.19
CA VAL A 14 19.32 -17.66 -8.92
C VAL A 14 18.49 -17.07 -7.79
N VAL A 15 18.47 -15.74 -7.65
CA VAL A 15 17.66 -15.04 -6.63
C VAL A 15 16.17 -15.28 -6.86
N PHE A 16 15.70 -15.22 -8.11
CA PHE A 16 14.31 -15.50 -8.44
C PHE A 16 13.89 -16.93 -8.03
N VAL A 17 14.69 -17.94 -8.36
CA VAL A 17 14.41 -19.33 -7.97
C VAL A 17 14.47 -19.49 -6.45
N PHE A 18 15.44 -18.86 -5.79
CA PHE A 18 15.53 -18.86 -4.33
C PHE A 18 14.27 -18.26 -3.69
N ASN A 19 13.82 -17.11 -4.18
CA ASN A 19 12.61 -16.46 -3.70
C ASN A 19 11.37 -17.34 -3.91
N LEU A 20 11.22 -17.98 -5.07
CA LEU A 20 10.11 -18.91 -5.32
C LEU A 20 10.11 -20.08 -4.33
N VAL A 21 11.29 -20.62 -3.98
CA VAL A 21 11.40 -21.70 -3.00
C VAL A 21 11.03 -21.20 -1.60
N VAL A 22 11.59 -20.07 -1.18
CA VAL A 22 11.32 -19.49 0.16
C VAL A 22 9.85 -19.11 0.30
N MET A 23 9.30 -18.38 -0.66
CA MET A 23 7.92 -17.92 -0.61
C MET A 23 6.92 -19.05 -0.85
N GLY A 24 7.26 -20.06 -1.66
CA GLY A 24 6.46 -21.27 -1.82
C GLY A 24 6.41 -22.12 -0.54
N ALA A 25 7.54 -22.28 0.15
CA ALA A 25 7.58 -22.90 1.47
C ALA A 25 6.80 -22.06 2.50
N GLY A 26 6.96 -20.75 2.46
CA GLY A 26 6.22 -19.80 3.28
C GLY A 26 4.70 -19.92 3.11
N ALA A 27 4.22 -20.04 1.87
CA ALA A 27 2.82 -20.28 1.59
C ALA A 27 2.34 -21.61 2.17
N TRP A 28 3.14 -22.67 2.07
CA TRP A 28 2.81 -23.96 2.68
C TRP A 28 2.69 -23.85 4.21
N PHE A 29 3.65 -23.20 4.88
CA PHE A 29 3.59 -22.95 6.32
C PHE A 29 2.40 -22.06 6.72
N ALA A 30 2.08 -21.04 5.93
CA ALA A 30 0.94 -20.17 6.18
C ALA A 30 -0.38 -20.95 6.31
N TYR A 31 -0.58 -22.00 5.50
CA TYR A 31 -1.78 -22.85 5.61
C TYR A 31 -1.73 -23.84 6.77
N GLN A 32 -0.55 -24.35 7.14
CA GLN A 32 -0.41 -25.37 8.19
C GLN A 32 -0.41 -24.78 9.60
N GLU A 33 0.14 -23.57 9.76
CA GLU A 33 0.40 -22.95 11.05
C GLU A 33 -0.45 -21.70 11.29
N ALA A 34 -1.42 -21.42 10.41
CA ALA A 34 -2.43 -20.39 10.69
C ALA A 34 -3.24 -20.76 11.95
N PRO A 35 -3.77 -19.77 12.69
CA PRO A 35 -4.60 -20.01 13.85
C PRO A 35 -5.81 -20.87 13.48
N PRO A 36 -6.12 -21.94 14.22
CA PRO A 36 -7.22 -22.81 13.88
C PRO A 36 -8.56 -22.07 14.04
N ILE A 37 -9.47 -22.27 13.10
CA ILE A 37 -10.88 -21.93 13.28
C ILE A 37 -11.48 -23.13 14.04
N PRO A 38 -11.96 -22.95 15.28
CA PRO A 38 -12.46 -24.05 16.10
C PRO A 38 -13.76 -24.63 15.51
N ASP A 39 -14.03 -25.91 15.79
CA ASP A 39 -15.35 -26.47 15.52
C ASP A 39 -16.39 -25.83 16.46
N GLU A 40 -16.08 -25.78 17.76
CA GLU A 40 -16.91 -25.20 18.80
C GLU A 40 -16.07 -24.45 19.85
N VAL A 41 -16.63 -23.36 20.37
CA VAL A 41 -16.21 -22.69 21.60
C VAL A 41 -17.24 -23.05 22.66
N VAL A 42 -16.81 -23.63 23.78
CA VAL A 42 -17.71 -24.15 24.81
C VAL A 42 -17.44 -23.53 26.17
N GLY A 43 -18.50 -23.31 26.95
CA GLY A 43 -18.38 -22.89 28.35
C GLY A 43 -18.00 -24.03 29.30
N PRO A 44 -17.89 -23.76 30.62
CA PRO A 44 -17.50 -24.76 31.61
C PRO A 44 -18.42 -25.99 31.67
N ASP A 45 -19.72 -25.79 31.41
CA ASP A 45 -20.74 -26.84 31.43
C ASP A 45 -20.89 -27.58 30.09
N GLY A 46 -20.12 -27.19 29.07
CA GLY A 46 -20.17 -27.76 27.72
C GLY A 46 -21.18 -27.12 26.78
N ASP A 47 -21.87 -26.05 27.21
CA ASP A 47 -22.76 -25.27 26.36
C ASP A 47 -21.95 -24.53 25.27
N VAL A 48 -22.44 -24.58 24.02
CA VAL A 48 -21.79 -23.94 22.88
C VAL A 48 -22.02 -22.43 22.93
N VAL A 49 -20.93 -21.67 22.93
CA VAL A 49 -20.90 -20.20 22.91
C VAL A 49 -20.87 -19.67 21.48
N ALA A 50 -19.98 -20.23 20.66
CA ALA A 50 -19.79 -19.89 19.25
C ALA A 50 -19.24 -21.13 18.49
N ASN A 51 -19.28 -21.11 17.16
CA ASN A 51 -18.74 -22.18 16.33
C ASN A 51 -18.00 -21.62 15.12
N GLY A 52 -17.26 -22.48 14.42
CA GLY A 52 -16.45 -22.08 13.26
C GLY A 52 -17.24 -21.49 12.10
N ASP A 53 -18.52 -21.85 11.93
CA ASP A 53 -19.36 -21.33 10.85
C ASP A 53 -19.74 -19.87 11.12
N VAL A 54 -20.13 -19.54 12.35
CA VAL A 54 -20.44 -18.17 12.77
C VAL A 54 -19.20 -17.27 12.69
N ILE A 55 -18.00 -17.80 13.01
CA ILE A 55 -16.74 -17.05 12.86
C ILE A 55 -16.46 -16.71 11.38
N ARG A 56 -16.69 -17.65 10.47
CA ARG A 56 -16.52 -17.41 9.01
C ARG A 56 -17.57 -16.45 8.47
N GLU A 57 -18.80 -16.52 8.98
CA GLU A 57 -19.86 -15.56 8.68
C GLU A 57 -19.49 -14.16 9.18
N GLY A 58 -18.98 -14.04 10.41
CA GLY A 58 -18.48 -12.78 10.95
C GLY A 58 -17.35 -12.16 10.11
N LYS A 59 -16.40 -12.97 9.61
CA LYS A 59 -15.39 -12.51 8.65
C LYS A 59 -16.03 -12.02 7.34
N THR A 60 -17.06 -12.72 6.88
CA THR A 60 -17.80 -12.35 5.67
C THR A 60 -18.51 -11.00 5.85
N VAL A 61 -19.16 -10.77 7.00
CA VAL A 61 -19.77 -9.48 7.37
C VAL A 61 -18.72 -8.38 7.41
N PHE A 62 -17.59 -8.61 8.10
CA PHE A 62 -16.46 -7.67 8.16
C PHE A 62 -16.01 -7.20 6.77
N GLN A 63 -15.92 -8.13 5.81
CA GLN A 63 -15.54 -7.83 4.43
C GLN A 63 -16.68 -7.15 3.64
N LYS A 64 -17.88 -7.71 3.68
CA LYS A 64 -19.07 -7.22 2.95
C LYS A 64 -19.33 -5.75 3.25
N ASP A 65 -19.31 -5.39 4.54
CA ASP A 65 -19.65 -4.04 5.01
C ASP A 65 -18.43 -3.11 5.07
N GLY A 66 -17.28 -3.58 4.55
CA GLY A 66 -16.08 -2.76 4.36
C GLY A 66 -15.45 -2.27 5.67
N LEU A 67 -15.57 -3.05 6.76
CA LEU A 67 -15.11 -2.63 8.09
C LEU A 67 -13.59 -2.45 8.17
N MET A 68 -12.81 -3.14 7.32
CA MET A 68 -11.36 -2.89 7.18
C MET A 68 -11.03 -1.48 6.69
N ASN A 69 -11.98 -0.78 6.08
CA ASN A 69 -11.85 0.61 5.66
C ASN A 69 -12.41 1.61 6.67
N HIS A 70 -12.99 1.15 7.78
CA HIS A 70 -13.36 1.99 8.93
C HIS A 70 -12.38 1.82 10.08
N GLY A 71 -12.16 0.59 10.54
CA GLY A 71 -11.16 0.20 11.53
C GLY A 71 -10.11 -0.75 10.95
N SER A 72 -9.51 -1.58 11.81
CA SER A 72 -8.50 -2.57 11.42
C SER A 72 -8.71 -3.92 12.11
N ILE A 73 -8.22 -5.00 11.50
CA ILE A 73 -8.12 -6.32 12.13
C ILE A 73 -6.65 -6.72 12.10
N LEU A 74 -6.10 -7.23 13.21
CA LEU A 74 -4.67 -7.56 13.33
C LEU A 74 -3.74 -6.38 12.95
N GLY A 75 -4.19 -5.15 13.23
CA GLY A 75 -3.50 -3.89 12.91
C GLY A 75 -3.53 -3.48 11.44
N ASN A 76 -4.13 -4.30 10.55
CA ASN A 76 -4.26 -3.99 9.13
C ASN A 76 -5.63 -3.42 8.80
N GLY A 77 -5.65 -2.26 8.13
CA GLY A 77 -6.86 -1.53 7.76
C GLY A 77 -6.77 -0.04 8.08
N ALA A 78 -7.93 0.58 8.23
CA ALA A 78 -8.08 2.00 8.52
C ALA A 78 -7.78 2.37 9.97
N TYR A 79 -7.62 3.67 10.21
CA TYR A 79 -7.24 4.21 11.52
C TYR A 79 -8.32 5.11 12.12
N TYR A 80 -9.55 5.03 11.61
CA TYR A 80 -10.63 5.94 11.99
C TYR A 80 -11.48 5.37 13.12
N GLY A 81 -11.87 4.10 12.97
CA GLY A 81 -12.40 3.25 14.02
C GLY A 81 -11.30 2.55 14.82
N ALA A 82 -11.73 1.62 15.66
CA ALA A 82 -10.84 0.81 16.48
C ALA A 82 -10.07 -0.25 15.66
N ASP A 83 -9.04 -0.83 16.26
CA ASP A 83 -8.60 -2.16 15.84
C ASP A 83 -9.48 -3.20 16.53
N TYR A 84 -10.27 -3.97 15.77
CA TYR A 84 -11.29 -4.87 16.31
C TYR A 84 -10.68 -6.04 17.10
N THR A 85 -9.48 -6.50 16.75
CA THR A 85 -8.76 -7.52 17.52
C THR A 85 -8.37 -6.98 18.89
N ALA A 86 -7.74 -5.80 18.94
CA ALA A 86 -7.33 -5.17 20.18
C ALA A 86 -8.50 -4.67 21.03
N ASP A 87 -9.56 -4.14 20.41
CA ASP A 87 -10.77 -3.67 21.09
C ASP A 87 -11.53 -4.85 21.71
N ALA A 88 -11.73 -5.95 20.97
CA ALA A 88 -12.34 -7.16 21.54
C ALA A 88 -11.51 -7.75 22.69
N LEU A 89 -10.17 -7.78 22.57
CA LEU A 89 -9.29 -8.26 23.63
C LEU A 89 -9.35 -7.38 24.89
N ASP A 90 -9.30 -6.05 24.70
CA ASP A 90 -9.37 -5.09 25.80
C ASP A 90 -10.73 -5.15 26.52
N LEU A 91 -11.84 -5.20 25.76
CA LEU A 91 -13.17 -5.39 26.32
C LEU A 91 -13.29 -6.74 27.06
N LYS A 92 -12.75 -7.83 26.50
CA LYS A 92 -12.74 -9.15 27.16
C LYS A 92 -12.07 -9.06 28.53
N VAL A 93 -10.87 -8.46 28.59
CA VAL A 93 -10.13 -8.26 29.85
C VAL A 93 -10.92 -7.41 30.84
N GLN A 94 -11.52 -6.29 30.38
CA GLN A 94 -12.30 -5.40 31.24
C GLN A 94 -13.54 -6.09 31.82
N PHE A 95 -14.29 -6.84 31.01
CA PHE A 95 -15.48 -7.56 31.48
C PHE A 95 -15.14 -8.72 32.41
N MET A 96 -14.05 -9.47 32.15
CA MET A 96 -13.57 -10.50 33.06
C MET A 96 -13.11 -9.92 34.41
N ARG A 97 -12.43 -8.76 34.40
CA ARG A 97 -12.05 -8.06 35.64
C ARG A 97 -13.27 -7.65 36.45
N ASN A 98 -14.29 -7.08 35.80
CA ASN A 98 -15.53 -6.73 36.46
C ASN A 98 -16.30 -7.95 36.98
N TYR A 99 -16.31 -9.06 36.23
CA TYR A 99 -16.90 -10.33 36.68
C TYR A 99 -16.28 -10.80 38.00
N TYR A 100 -14.94 -10.90 38.06
CA TYR A 100 -14.25 -11.35 39.27
C TYR A 100 -14.30 -10.34 40.42
N ALA A 101 -14.27 -9.04 40.12
CA ALA A 101 -14.46 -8.00 41.12
C ALA A 101 -15.83 -8.14 41.80
N GLN A 102 -16.89 -8.31 41.00
CA GLN A 102 -18.24 -8.49 41.51
C GLN A 102 -18.40 -9.82 42.27
N GLU A 103 -17.82 -10.91 41.76
CA GLU A 103 -17.89 -12.23 42.39
C GLU A 103 -17.21 -12.26 43.77
N ARG A 104 -16.02 -11.64 43.89
CA ARG A 104 -15.18 -11.74 45.09
C ARG A 104 -15.46 -10.64 46.12
N TYR A 105 -15.75 -9.44 45.65
CA TYR A 105 -15.81 -8.23 46.47
C TYR A 105 -17.17 -7.54 46.43
N GLY A 106 -18.02 -7.86 45.44
CA GLY A 106 -19.34 -7.25 45.30
C GLY A 106 -19.33 -5.82 44.75
N GLU A 107 -18.19 -5.37 44.23
CA GLU A 107 -17.95 -4.02 43.70
C GLU A 107 -17.38 -4.08 42.28
N SER A 108 -17.48 -2.98 41.52
CA SER A 108 -16.84 -2.86 40.20
C SER A 108 -15.32 -2.78 40.32
N TYR A 109 -14.58 -3.25 39.31
CA TYR A 109 -13.12 -3.30 39.35
C TYR A 109 -12.46 -1.94 39.65
N ASP A 110 -12.98 -0.85 39.09
CA ASP A 110 -12.42 0.50 39.28
C ASP A 110 -12.66 1.10 40.69
N GLN A 111 -13.52 0.47 41.49
CA GLN A 111 -13.81 0.89 42.88
C GLN A 111 -12.96 0.15 43.92
N LEU A 112 -12.37 -0.98 43.53
CA LEU A 112 -11.50 -1.76 44.40
C LEU A 112 -10.22 -0.99 44.76
N ASP A 113 -9.61 -1.34 45.89
CA ASP A 113 -8.27 -0.85 46.20
C ASP A 113 -7.21 -1.49 45.29
N SER A 114 -6.01 -0.92 45.27
CA SER A 114 -4.96 -1.38 44.35
C SER A 114 -4.49 -2.82 44.60
N ALA A 115 -4.62 -3.34 45.82
CA ALA A 115 -4.22 -4.71 46.13
C ALA A 115 -5.26 -5.70 45.60
N ASP A 116 -6.55 -5.40 45.77
CA ASP A 116 -7.65 -6.20 45.26
C ASP A 116 -7.75 -6.14 43.73
N GLN A 117 -7.50 -4.97 43.13
CA GLN A 117 -7.35 -4.84 41.67
C GLN A 117 -6.24 -5.74 41.14
N ALA A 118 -5.07 -5.74 41.79
CA ALA A 118 -3.96 -6.61 41.38
C ALA A 118 -4.30 -8.11 41.54
N ALA A 119 -5.04 -8.48 42.60
CA ALA A 119 -5.49 -9.86 42.80
C ALA A 119 -6.45 -10.31 41.69
N VAL A 120 -7.41 -9.47 41.31
CA VAL A 120 -8.33 -9.74 40.19
C VAL A 120 -7.59 -9.78 38.86
N ALA A 121 -6.70 -8.83 38.59
CA ALA A 121 -5.93 -8.76 37.35
C ALA A 121 -5.05 -9.99 37.14
N ASN A 122 -4.44 -10.52 38.21
CA ASN A 122 -3.64 -11.74 38.14
C ASN A 122 -4.48 -12.98 37.78
N VAL A 123 -5.72 -13.05 38.25
CA VAL A 123 -6.62 -14.17 37.91
C VAL A 123 -7.05 -14.09 36.46
N VAL A 124 -7.46 -12.90 35.99
CA VAL A 124 -7.81 -12.70 34.57
C VAL A 124 -6.63 -13.05 33.67
N LYS A 125 -5.42 -12.59 34.02
CA LYS A 125 -4.22 -12.95 33.27
C LYS A 125 -3.97 -14.45 33.26
N SER A 126 -4.16 -15.14 34.40
CA SER A 126 -3.98 -16.59 34.50
C SER A 126 -5.05 -17.38 33.73
N ASP A 127 -6.26 -16.86 33.58
CA ASP A 127 -7.32 -17.50 32.79
C ASP A 127 -7.07 -17.35 31.28
N LEU A 128 -6.41 -16.26 30.87
CA LEU A 128 -6.08 -15.98 29.47
C LEU A 128 -4.72 -16.56 29.04
N ASP A 129 -3.90 -16.98 30.00
CA ASP A 129 -2.65 -17.72 29.80
C ASP A 129 -2.98 -19.19 29.48
N ASP A 130 -3.34 -19.43 28.22
CA ASP A 130 -3.81 -20.72 27.72
C ASP A 130 -3.01 -21.17 26.48
N SER A 131 -2.93 -22.49 26.28
CA SER A 131 -2.36 -23.10 25.09
C SER A 131 -3.35 -24.07 24.45
N TYR A 132 -3.46 -24.01 23.13
CA TYR A 132 -4.47 -24.78 22.40
C TYR A 132 -3.89 -26.09 21.85
N GLU A 133 -4.21 -27.22 22.49
CA GLU A 133 -3.77 -28.56 22.07
C GLU A 133 -4.69 -29.24 21.02
N GLY A 134 -5.73 -28.54 20.56
CA GLY A 134 -6.73 -29.06 19.59
C GLY A 134 -8.08 -29.43 20.21
N GLY A 135 -9.13 -29.41 19.38
CA GLY A 135 -10.51 -29.75 19.78
C GLY A 135 -11.42 -28.52 19.92
N ALA A 136 -12.22 -28.47 20.98
CA ALA A 136 -13.05 -27.31 21.29
C ALA A 136 -12.26 -26.31 22.15
N ILE A 137 -12.40 -25.02 21.87
CA ILE A 137 -11.88 -23.96 22.76
C ILE A 137 -12.76 -23.94 24.01
N ARG A 138 -12.15 -23.95 25.20
CA ARG A 138 -12.86 -24.02 26.48
C ARG A 138 -12.76 -22.71 27.22
N TYR A 139 -13.89 -22.06 27.45
CA TYR A 139 -13.96 -20.82 28.19
C TYR A 139 -14.26 -21.06 29.66
N THR A 140 -13.65 -20.24 30.51
CA THR A 140 -14.09 -20.05 31.90
C THR A 140 -15.46 -19.36 31.94
N ALA A 141 -16.12 -19.36 33.11
CA ALA A 141 -17.39 -18.64 33.28
C ALA A 141 -17.22 -17.12 33.04
N ALA A 142 -16.07 -16.56 33.42
CA ALA A 142 -15.74 -15.16 33.20
C ALA A 142 -15.57 -14.84 31.70
N GLU A 143 -14.94 -15.74 30.93
CA GLU A 143 -14.80 -15.59 29.49
C GLU A 143 -16.15 -15.69 28.76
N VAL A 144 -17.02 -16.62 29.16
CA VAL A 144 -18.38 -16.71 28.60
C VAL A 144 -19.15 -15.42 28.84
N TYR A 145 -19.10 -14.89 30.07
CA TYR A 145 -19.70 -13.61 30.41
C TYR A 145 -19.15 -12.48 29.53
N ALA A 146 -17.82 -12.37 29.44
CA ALA A 146 -17.16 -11.33 28.66
C ALA A 146 -17.51 -11.41 27.17
N HIS A 147 -17.57 -12.62 26.60
CA HIS A 147 -17.94 -12.84 25.19
C HIS A 147 -19.34 -12.30 24.89
N GLU A 148 -20.32 -12.58 25.74
CA GLU A 148 -21.69 -12.07 25.53
C GLU A 148 -21.78 -10.55 25.71
N GLN A 149 -20.99 -9.96 26.62
CA GLN A 149 -20.93 -8.50 26.75
C GLN A 149 -20.28 -7.84 25.53
N VAL A 150 -19.22 -8.43 24.95
CA VAL A 150 -18.60 -7.95 23.71
C VAL A 150 -19.58 -8.02 22.54
N ARG A 151 -20.38 -9.09 22.43
CA ARG A 151 -21.47 -9.18 21.43
C ARG A 151 -22.44 -8.03 21.54
N GLN A 152 -22.91 -7.73 22.76
CA GLN A 152 -23.85 -6.62 23.00
C GLN A 152 -23.23 -5.28 22.59
N GLU A 153 -21.99 -5.02 23.02
CA GLU A 153 -21.26 -3.80 22.66
C GLU A 153 -21.10 -3.64 21.14
N TYR A 154 -20.85 -4.73 20.41
CA TYR A 154 -20.69 -4.68 18.95
C TYR A 154 -22.03 -4.50 18.22
N VAL A 155 -23.13 -5.06 18.75
CA VAL A 155 -24.48 -4.78 18.26
C VAL A 155 -24.81 -3.30 18.43
N GLU A 156 -24.61 -2.75 19.62
CA GLU A 156 -24.85 -1.33 19.90
C GLU A 156 -23.99 -0.44 18.98
N ARG A 157 -22.69 -0.72 18.85
CA ARG A 157 -21.78 0.12 18.04
C ARG A 157 -22.04 0.03 16.53
N TYR A 158 -22.24 -1.17 15.98
CA TYR A 158 -22.18 -1.39 14.52
C TYR A 158 -23.53 -1.66 13.86
N HIS A 159 -24.52 -2.15 14.61
CA HIS A 159 -25.89 -2.27 14.11
C HIS A 159 -26.72 -1.04 14.48
N GLU A 160 -26.84 -0.71 15.77
CA GLU A 160 -27.60 0.46 16.21
C GLU A 160 -26.92 1.78 15.80
N GLY A 161 -25.58 1.76 15.71
CA GLY A 161 -24.74 2.84 15.22
C GLY A 161 -24.20 3.73 16.33
N ASP A 162 -23.03 4.31 16.11
CA ASP A 162 -22.35 5.21 17.04
C ASP A 162 -21.82 6.44 16.29
N HIS A 163 -22.58 7.53 16.32
CA HIS A 163 -22.21 8.78 15.65
C HIS A 163 -20.93 9.41 16.20
N GLU A 164 -20.62 9.25 17.50
CA GLU A 164 -19.38 9.76 18.07
C GLU A 164 -18.17 9.00 17.51
N ARG A 165 -18.34 7.73 17.17
CA ARG A 165 -17.33 6.93 16.44
C ARG A 165 -17.36 7.12 14.92
N GLY A 166 -18.33 7.87 14.38
CA GLY A 166 -18.54 7.99 12.94
C GLY A 166 -18.99 6.66 12.31
N VAL A 167 -19.76 5.87 13.05
CA VAL A 167 -20.41 4.63 12.59
C VAL A 167 -21.88 4.95 12.28
N PRO A 168 -22.34 4.78 11.03
CA PRO A 168 -23.74 5.00 10.68
C PRO A 168 -24.64 3.90 11.28
N VAL A 169 -25.90 4.25 11.53
CA VAL A 169 -26.96 3.27 11.84
C VAL A 169 -27.06 2.26 10.70
N ASN A 170 -27.21 0.97 11.03
CA ASN A 170 -27.20 -0.14 10.08
C ASN A 170 -25.92 -0.19 9.23
N MET A 171 -24.75 0.13 9.81
CA MET A 171 -23.48 -0.18 9.14
C MET A 171 -23.35 -1.70 8.91
N ILE A 172 -23.82 -2.48 9.89
CA ILE A 172 -24.17 -3.89 9.73
C ILE A 172 -25.69 -3.99 9.77
N ASP A 173 -26.28 -4.65 8.77
CA ASP A 173 -27.73 -4.62 8.52
C ASP A 173 -28.57 -5.26 9.63
N SER A 174 -28.03 -6.25 10.35
CA SER A 174 -28.78 -7.00 11.36
C SER A 174 -28.00 -7.23 12.66
N GLU A 175 -28.72 -7.37 13.77
CA GLU A 175 -28.16 -7.77 15.06
C GLU A 175 -27.43 -9.12 14.99
N GLU A 176 -27.96 -10.08 14.22
CA GLU A 176 -27.35 -11.40 14.05
C GLU A 176 -25.99 -11.32 13.36
N GLU A 177 -25.88 -10.56 12.26
CA GLU A 177 -24.61 -10.32 11.58
C GLU A 177 -23.62 -9.54 12.47
N ALA A 178 -24.10 -8.59 13.28
CA ALA A 178 -23.24 -7.85 14.21
C ALA A 178 -22.71 -8.74 15.34
N ARG A 179 -23.51 -9.69 15.84
CA ARG A 179 -23.06 -10.74 16.78
C ARG A 179 -22.04 -11.66 16.13
N ALA A 180 -22.25 -12.07 14.88
CA ALA A 180 -21.28 -12.88 14.13
C ALA A 180 -19.96 -12.11 13.93
N PHE A 181 -20.03 -10.81 13.62
CA PHE A 181 -18.85 -9.96 13.54
C PHE A 181 -18.10 -9.88 14.88
N ALA A 182 -18.81 -9.76 16.00
CA ALA A 182 -18.22 -9.83 17.33
C ALA A 182 -17.53 -11.19 17.59
N ASP A 183 -18.13 -12.30 17.15
CA ASP A 183 -17.54 -13.64 17.28
C ASP A 183 -16.25 -13.78 16.46
N PHE A 184 -16.21 -13.19 15.27
CA PHE A 184 -14.99 -13.10 14.48
C PHE A 184 -13.90 -12.26 15.19
N ALA A 185 -14.26 -11.09 15.72
CA ALA A 185 -13.33 -10.24 16.47
C ALA A 185 -12.80 -10.96 17.74
N MET A 186 -13.68 -11.62 18.49
CA MET A 186 -13.34 -12.44 19.66
C MET A 186 -12.44 -13.63 19.31
N TRP A 187 -12.65 -14.27 18.16
CA TRP A 187 -11.74 -15.32 17.68
C TRP A 187 -10.35 -14.76 17.35
N THR A 188 -10.26 -13.57 16.74
CA THR A 188 -8.96 -12.92 16.53
C THR A 188 -8.29 -12.51 17.84
N ALA A 189 -9.06 -12.01 18.80
CA ALA A 189 -8.57 -11.69 20.13
C ALA A 189 -8.04 -12.95 20.84
N TRP A 190 -8.76 -14.07 20.76
CA TRP A 190 -8.35 -15.35 21.34
C TRP A 190 -6.98 -15.80 20.84
N PHE A 191 -6.78 -15.98 19.54
CA PHE A 191 -5.49 -16.44 19.05
C PHE A 191 -4.37 -15.39 19.22
N SER A 192 -4.71 -14.14 19.50
CA SER A 192 -3.74 -13.08 19.77
C SER A 192 -3.09 -13.16 21.17
N HIS A 193 -3.72 -13.88 22.11
CA HIS A 193 -3.18 -14.13 23.46
C HIS A 193 -2.94 -15.61 23.77
N THR A 194 -3.49 -16.54 22.97
CA THR A 194 -3.30 -17.99 23.15
C THR A 194 -2.01 -18.46 22.50
N ASP A 195 -1.19 -19.18 23.28
CA ASP A 195 0.08 -19.71 22.83
C ASP A 195 -0.06 -20.73 21.70
N ARG A 196 0.90 -20.69 20.77
CA ARG A 196 1.06 -21.73 19.76
C ARG A 196 1.33 -23.08 20.45
N PRO A 197 0.90 -24.22 19.86
CA PRO A 197 1.29 -25.54 20.36
C PRO A 197 2.81 -25.66 20.45
N ASP A 198 3.31 -26.13 21.59
CA ASP A 198 4.75 -26.23 21.91
C ASP A 198 5.53 -24.88 21.85
N GLY A 199 4.81 -23.74 21.81
CA GLY A 199 5.35 -22.38 21.82
C GLY A 199 5.42 -21.77 23.22
N THR A 200 5.89 -20.51 23.28
CA THR A 200 5.92 -19.70 24.51
C THR A 200 5.39 -18.28 24.28
N HIS A 201 4.64 -18.13 23.19
CA HIS A 201 4.07 -16.88 22.72
C HIS A 201 2.87 -17.20 21.83
N SER A 202 1.99 -16.21 21.67
CA SER A 202 0.73 -16.37 20.97
C SER A 202 0.89 -16.56 19.46
N TYR A 203 -0.20 -16.90 18.77
CA TYR A 203 -0.16 -17.03 17.30
C TYR A 203 0.29 -15.75 16.58
N THR A 204 0.14 -14.59 17.22
CA THR A 204 0.50 -13.27 16.70
C THR A 204 1.81 -12.74 17.29
N ASN A 205 2.64 -13.59 17.91
CA ASN A 205 3.86 -13.18 18.60
C ASN A 205 3.57 -12.15 19.71
N ASP A 206 2.55 -12.43 20.52
CA ASP A 206 2.03 -11.63 21.64
C ASP A 206 1.47 -10.26 21.25
N TRP A 207 1.20 -10.01 19.97
CA TRP A 207 0.54 -8.77 19.53
C TRP A 207 -0.99 -8.92 19.62
N PRO A 208 -1.77 -7.91 20.02
CA PRO A 208 -1.39 -6.53 20.33
C PRO A 208 -0.93 -6.35 21.78
N TYR A 209 -0.23 -5.24 22.07
CA TYR A 209 0.15 -4.89 23.43
C TYR A 209 -1.08 -4.72 24.34
N GLN A 210 -1.24 -5.69 25.24
CA GLN A 210 -2.29 -5.73 26.25
C GLN A 210 -1.81 -6.48 27.49
N PRO A 211 -1.16 -5.80 28.44
CA PRO A 211 -0.59 -6.43 29.64
C PRO A 211 -1.62 -7.18 30.49
N GLY A 212 -2.89 -6.77 30.44
CA GLY A 212 -3.99 -7.44 31.14
C GLY A 212 -4.33 -8.83 30.62
N ALA A 213 -4.02 -9.12 29.35
CA ALA A 213 -4.15 -10.43 28.74
C ALA A 213 -2.84 -11.24 28.79
N GLY A 214 -1.73 -10.62 29.20
CA GLY A 214 -0.41 -11.25 29.22
C GLY A 214 0.49 -10.88 28.05
N ASN A 215 -0.07 -10.26 27.01
CA ASN A 215 0.64 -9.81 25.81
C ASN A 215 1.69 -8.72 26.12
N ASP A 216 2.94 -8.99 25.72
CA ASP A 216 4.06 -8.04 25.78
C ASP A 216 5.05 -8.35 24.64
N ALA A 217 5.93 -7.42 24.31
CA ALA A 217 6.90 -7.61 23.24
C ALA A 217 7.85 -8.79 23.54
N THR A 218 7.89 -9.77 22.63
CA THR A 218 8.72 -10.96 22.81
C THR A 218 10.23 -10.65 22.80
N ALA A 219 11.03 -11.57 23.34
CA ALA A 219 12.49 -11.50 23.25
C ALA A 219 12.99 -11.50 21.79
N ALA A 220 12.25 -12.13 20.87
CA ALA A 220 12.55 -12.12 19.45
C ALA A 220 12.42 -10.71 18.87
N SER A 221 11.34 -9.98 19.19
CA SER A 221 11.12 -8.60 18.74
C SER A 221 12.28 -7.68 19.14
N MET A 222 12.75 -7.77 20.39
CA MET A 222 13.91 -7.01 20.85
C MET A 222 15.22 -7.43 20.14
N THR A 223 15.48 -8.73 20.08
CA THR A 223 16.73 -9.27 19.49
C THR A 223 16.87 -8.88 18.03
N TRP A 224 15.80 -9.05 17.26
CA TRP A 224 15.81 -8.78 15.81
C TRP A 224 15.74 -7.29 15.49
N SER A 225 15.20 -6.46 16.38
CA SER A 225 15.36 -5.00 16.26
C SER A 225 16.82 -4.56 16.40
N VAL A 226 17.56 -5.12 17.35
CA VAL A 226 19.00 -4.82 17.51
C VAL A 226 19.79 -5.31 16.31
N ILE A 227 19.50 -6.51 15.80
CA ILE A 227 20.14 -7.04 14.59
C ILE A 227 19.80 -6.18 13.37
N ALA A 228 18.54 -5.79 13.18
CA ALA A 228 18.10 -4.88 12.12
C ALA A 228 18.87 -3.56 12.18
N MET A 229 19.06 -2.97 13.36
CA MET A 229 19.86 -1.75 13.50
C MET A 229 21.32 -1.94 13.06
N VAL A 230 21.94 -3.07 13.39
CA VAL A 230 23.31 -3.39 12.93
C VAL A 230 23.33 -3.58 11.41
N LEU A 231 22.37 -4.32 10.87
CA LEU A 231 22.22 -4.56 9.43
C LEU A 231 21.93 -3.27 8.67
N LEU A 232 21.23 -2.31 9.25
CA LEU A 232 20.98 -1.01 8.65
C LEU A 232 22.29 -0.27 8.38
N VAL A 233 23.12 -0.12 9.41
CA VAL A 233 24.40 0.59 9.33
C VAL A 233 25.35 -0.15 8.39
N ALA A 234 25.42 -1.47 8.51
CA ALA A 234 26.23 -2.31 7.63
C ALA A 234 25.74 -2.27 6.18
N GLY A 235 24.44 -2.32 5.96
CA GLY A 235 23.77 -2.28 4.66
C GLY A 235 23.95 -0.93 3.98
N ALA A 236 23.80 0.19 4.69
CA ALA A 236 24.11 1.52 4.17
C ALA A 236 25.58 1.63 3.75
N GLY A 237 26.51 1.18 4.60
CA GLY A 237 27.94 1.16 4.30
C GLY A 237 28.28 0.27 3.10
N LEU A 238 27.68 -0.92 3.04
CA LEU A 238 27.82 -1.85 1.92
C LEU A 238 27.24 -1.25 0.63
N GLY A 239 26.08 -0.61 0.69
CA GLY A 239 25.45 0.05 -0.44
C GLY A 239 26.35 1.15 -1.02
N ILE A 240 26.88 2.04 -0.17
CA ILE A 240 27.84 3.08 -0.58
C ILE A 240 29.10 2.45 -1.19
N TRP A 241 29.65 1.42 -0.56
CA TRP A 241 30.83 0.74 -1.08
C TRP A 241 30.57 0.06 -2.42
N LEU A 242 29.44 -0.63 -2.58
CA LEU A 242 29.02 -1.27 -3.83
C LEU A 242 28.81 -0.24 -4.94
N TYR A 243 28.10 0.85 -4.66
CA TYR A 243 27.87 1.94 -5.61
C TYR A 243 29.20 2.54 -6.12
N LYS A 244 30.18 2.72 -5.23
CA LYS A 244 31.52 3.22 -5.61
C LYS A 244 32.40 2.18 -6.31
N SER A 245 32.17 0.89 -6.07
CA SER A 245 33.01 -0.21 -6.57
C SER A 245 32.51 -0.78 -7.90
N VAL A 246 31.23 -0.61 -8.19
CA VAL A 246 30.62 -0.89 -9.49
C VAL A 246 30.67 0.39 -10.30
N GLU A 247 31.39 0.40 -11.42
CA GLU A 247 31.27 1.48 -12.40
C GLU A 247 29.86 1.46 -12.96
N LEU A 248 28.99 2.29 -12.36
CA LEU A 248 27.69 2.69 -12.87
C LEU A 248 27.88 4.05 -13.53
N PRO A 249 27.76 4.15 -14.86
CA PRO A 249 27.94 5.43 -15.55
C PRO A 249 26.86 6.42 -15.09
N GLU A 250 27.29 7.59 -14.60
CA GLU A 250 26.36 8.67 -14.25
C GLU A 250 25.83 9.31 -15.56
N PRO A 251 24.53 9.71 -15.60
CA PRO A 251 24.02 10.44 -16.74
C PRO A 251 24.76 11.76 -16.89
N SER A 252 25.23 12.06 -18.11
CA SER A 252 25.93 13.31 -18.43
C SER A 252 25.31 13.96 -19.66
N ALA A 253 25.12 15.28 -19.57
CA ALA A 253 24.83 16.13 -20.72
C ALA A 253 26.10 16.82 -21.26
N GLU A 254 27.25 16.66 -20.57
CA GLU A 254 28.54 17.17 -21.02
C GLU A 254 29.02 16.28 -22.18
N ASP A 255 29.32 16.92 -23.31
CA ASP A 255 29.84 16.31 -24.56
C ASP A 255 28.86 15.50 -25.43
N ILE A 256 27.55 15.47 -25.12
CA ILE A 256 26.54 14.71 -25.90
C ILE A 256 25.38 15.61 -26.37
N THR A 257 24.92 15.41 -27.61
CA THR A 257 23.75 16.09 -28.17
C THR A 257 22.47 15.46 -27.62
N VAL A 258 21.86 16.11 -26.62
CA VAL A 258 20.53 15.76 -26.11
C VAL A 258 19.49 16.15 -27.18
N PRO A 259 18.66 15.22 -27.69
CA PRO A 259 17.65 15.52 -28.69
C PRO A 259 16.68 16.59 -28.19
N GLU A 260 16.46 17.65 -28.98
CA GLU A 260 15.45 18.64 -28.62
C GLU A 260 14.05 18.03 -28.76
N PRO A 261 13.07 18.43 -27.93
CA PRO A 261 11.69 17.95 -28.08
C PRO A 261 11.10 18.20 -29.48
N GLY A 262 11.62 19.17 -30.24
CA GLY A 262 11.21 19.47 -31.61
C GLY A 262 11.62 18.43 -32.66
N ASP A 263 12.69 17.67 -32.38
CA ASP A 263 13.34 16.77 -33.35
C ASP A 263 12.72 15.37 -33.37
N VAL A 264 11.65 15.16 -32.60
CA VAL A 264 10.99 13.86 -32.43
C VAL A 264 9.60 13.90 -33.06
N SER A 265 9.38 13.04 -34.05
CA SER A 265 8.06 12.81 -34.64
C SER A 265 7.15 12.00 -33.70
N VAL A 266 5.87 12.38 -33.62
CA VAL A 266 4.89 11.71 -32.75
C VAL A 266 4.02 10.74 -33.57
N PHE A 267 4.07 9.46 -33.24
CA PHE A 267 3.28 8.41 -33.88
C PHE A 267 1.80 8.41 -33.45
N PRO A 268 0.91 7.78 -34.24
CA PRO A 268 -0.48 7.58 -33.86
C PRO A 268 -0.67 6.82 -32.53
N SER A 269 0.16 5.80 -32.25
CA SER A 269 0.11 5.06 -30.98
C SER A 269 0.52 5.90 -29.78
N GLN A 270 1.57 6.72 -29.91
CA GLN A 270 1.99 7.68 -28.89
C GLN A 270 0.88 8.67 -28.57
N ARG A 271 0.23 9.21 -29.61
CA ARG A 271 -0.92 10.11 -29.43
C ARG A 271 -2.10 9.42 -28.73
N ALA A 272 -2.32 8.12 -28.99
CA ALA A 272 -3.33 7.34 -28.28
C ALA A 272 -2.93 7.14 -26.80
N ALA A 273 -1.65 6.85 -26.52
CA ALA A 273 -1.12 6.69 -25.17
C ALA A 273 -1.23 7.97 -24.32
N LEU A 274 -1.08 9.16 -24.92
CA LEU A 274 -1.31 10.44 -24.23
C LEU A 274 -2.72 10.59 -23.65
N ARG A 275 -3.72 9.85 -24.16
CA ARG A 275 -5.10 9.91 -23.63
C ARG A 275 -5.22 9.33 -22.22
N PHE A 276 -4.25 8.56 -21.75
CA PHE A 276 -4.19 8.08 -20.37
C PHE A 276 -3.97 9.24 -19.38
N ILE A 277 -3.23 10.28 -19.78
CA ILE A 277 -2.87 11.43 -18.93
C ILE A 277 -4.11 12.18 -18.38
N PRO A 278 -5.06 12.66 -19.21
CA PRO A 278 -6.24 13.35 -18.68
C PRO A 278 -7.16 12.43 -17.86
N VAL A 279 -7.21 11.13 -18.17
CA VAL A 279 -7.96 10.16 -17.36
C VAL A 279 -7.31 10.02 -15.97
N ALA A 280 -6.00 9.76 -15.92
CA ALA A 280 -5.24 9.68 -14.67
C ALA A 280 -5.34 10.98 -13.86
N ALA A 281 -5.31 12.15 -14.49
CA ALA A 281 -5.48 13.42 -13.79
C ALA A 281 -6.87 13.59 -13.17
N GLY A 282 -7.92 13.10 -13.83
CA GLY A 282 -9.28 13.09 -13.26
C GLY A 282 -9.37 12.16 -12.05
N LEU A 283 -8.78 10.97 -12.13
CA LEU A 283 -8.69 10.03 -11.01
C LEU A 283 -7.89 10.62 -9.84
N PHE A 284 -6.74 11.25 -10.12
CA PHE A 284 -5.91 11.90 -9.10
C PHE A 284 -6.62 13.08 -8.43
N LEU A 285 -7.38 13.89 -9.17
CA LEU A 285 -8.18 14.95 -8.60
C LEU A 285 -9.28 14.41 -7.67
N ALA A 286 -10.01 13.39 -8.10
CA ALA A 286 -11.01 12.74 -7.26
C ALA A 286 -10.39 12.15 -5.99
N GLN A 287 -9.24 11.48 -6.12
CA GLN A 287 -8.49 10.89 -5.01
C GLN A 287 -8.08 11.92 -3.95
N VAL A 288 -7.51 13.05 -4.37
CA VAL A 288 -7.06 14.10 -3.45
C VAL A 288 -8.24 14.79 -2.75
N LEU A 289 -9.37 14.98 -3.44
CA LEU A 289 -10.59 15.51 -2.82
C LEU A 289 -11.15 14.54 -1.77
N LEU A 290 -11.17 13.24 -2.06
CA LEU A 290 -11.54 12.22 -1.07
C LEU A 290 -10.56 12.22 0.13
N GLY A 291 -9.26 12.41 -0.11
CA GLY A 291 -8.27 12.55 0.96
C GLY A 291 -8.55 13.73 1.89
N GLY A 292 -8.97 14.87 1.32
CA GLY A 292 -9.42 16.03 2.09
C GLY A 292 -10.69 15.74 2.91
N LEU A 293 -11.64 15.00 2.35
CA LEU A 293 -12.84 14.55 3.06
C LEU A 293 -12.50 13.61 4.24
N LEU A 294 -11.59 12.65 4.02
CA LEU A 294 -11.14 11.74 5.08
C LEU A 294 -10.46 12.47 6.23
N ALA A 295 -9.61 13.46 5.91
CA ALA A 295 -8.99 14.30 6.92
C ALA A 295 -10.03 15.11 7.72
N HIS A 296 -11.09 15.60 7.05
CA HIS A 296 -12.19 16.31 7.70
C HIS A 296 -12.95 15.44 8.69
N PHE A 297 -13.17 14.16 8.38
CA PHE A 297 -13.90 13.25 9.28
C PHE A 297 -13.22 13.05 10.64
N TYR A 298 -11.91 13.28 10.77
CA TYR A 298 -11.22 13.25 12.07
C TYR A 298 -11.51 14.49 12.94
N ILE A 299 -12.02 15.57 12.35
CA ILE A 299 -12.42 16.80 13.04
C ILE A 299 -13.92 16.78 13.30
N GLU A 300 -14.71 16.40 12.30
CA GLU A 300 -16.17 16.33 12.38
C GLU A 300 -16.60 14.91 11.97
N ARG A 301 -16.68 14.00 12.94
CA ARG A 301 -16.97 12.59 12.69
C ARG A 301 -18.36 12.33 12.15
N ALA A 302 -19.33 13.16 12.55
CA ALA A 302 -20.74 12.99 12.23
C ALA A 302 -21.25 13.95 11.13
N GLY A 303 -20.37 14.71 10.46
CA GLY A 303 -20.82 15.75 9.54
C GLY A 303 -19.75 16.28 8.60
N PHE A 304 -20.14 17.25 7.78
CA PHE A 304 -19.25 17.91 6.83
C PHE A 304 -19.59 19.41 6.71
N PHE A 305 -18.90 20.24 7.48
CA PHE A 305 -19.10 21.69 7.57
C PHE A 305 -20.56 22.11 7.81
N GLY A 306 -21.35 21.26 8.49
CA GLY A 306 -22.78 21.48 8.70
C GLY A 306 -23.63 21.52 7.41
N ILE A 307 -23.13 21.08 6.26
CA ILE A 307 -23.85 21.07 4.96
C ILE A 307 -25.16 20.26 5.06
N GLU A 308 -25.19 19.25 5.90
CA GLU A 308 -26.35 18.41 6.17
C GLU A 308 -27.54 19.22 6.70
N SER A 309 -27.27 20.23 7.53
CA SER A 309 -28.29 21.15 8.06
C SER A 309 -28.89 22.06 6.98
N ILE A 310 -28.20 22.24 5.86
CA ILE A 310 -28.60 23.10 4.74
C ILE A 310 -29.34 22.30 3.66
N PHE A 311 -28.85 21.11 3.33
CA PHE A 311 -29.37 20.30 2.21
C PHE A 311 -30.21 19.09 2.64
N GLY A 312 -30.28 18.78 3.94
CA GLY A 312 -31.09 17.68 4.48
C GLY A 312 -30.59 16.28 4.12
N VAL A 313 -29.34 16.16 3.66
CA VAL A 313 -28.71 14.88 3.33
C VAL A 313 -27.54 14.64 4.29
N PRO A 314 -27.59 13.61 5.15
CA PRO A 314 -26.46 13.23 5.99
C PRO A 314 -25.33 12.72 5.11
N ILE A 315 -24.14 13.35 5.17
CA ILE A 315 -23.02 12.94 4.32
C ILE A 315 -22.53 11.53 4.69
N LEU A 316 -22.68 11.16 5.96
CA LEU A 316 -22.41 9.81 6.46
C LEU A 316 -23.24 8.73 5.77
N GLN A 317 -24.45 9.04 5.30
CA GLN A 317 -25.29 8.06 4.61
C GLN A 317 -24.95 7.97 3.12
N LEU A 318 -24.46 9.05 2.50
CA LEU A 318 -24.16 9.08 1.07
C LEU A 318 -22.74 8.59 0.77
N LEU A 319 -21.78 9.01 1.58
CA LEU A 319 -20.36 8.74 1.41
C LEU A 319 -19.68 8.61 2.80
N PRO A 320 -19.94 7.51 3.54
CA PRO A 320 -19.30 7.23 4.81
C PRO A 320 -17.78 7.11 4.67
N PHE A 321 -17.07 7.22 5.80
CA PHE A 321 -15.60 7.13 5.87
C PHE A 321 -15.07 5.89 5.14
N ALA A 322 -15.69 4.72 5.35
CA ALA A 322 -15.25 3.46 4.74
C ALA A 322 -15.23 3.54 3.20
N ILE A 323 -16.31 4.00 2.57
CA ILE A 323 -16.39 4.14 1.11
C ILE A 323 -15.42 5.22 0.62
N ALA A 324 -15.36 6.37 1.30
CA ALA A 324 -14.43 7.44 0.94
C ALA A 324 -12.97 6.97 0.99
N LYS A 325 -12.61 6.13 1.99
CA LYS A 325 -11.28 5.55 2.14
C LYS A 325 -10.99 4.53 1.06
N THR A 326 -11.92 3.61 0.82
CA THR A 326 -11.82 2.64 -0.28
C THR A 326 -11.52 3.34 -1.60
N TRP A 327 -12.34 4.33 -1.98
CA TRP A 327 -12.12 5.07 -3.22
C TRP A 327 -10.82 5.87 -3.22
N HIS A 328 -10.42 6.45 -2.09
CA HIS A 328 -9.15 7.17 -1.98
C HIS A 328 -7.94 6.27 -2.24
N ILE A 329 -7.94 5.05 -1.68
CA ILE A 329 -6.86 4.07 -1.85
C ILE A 329 -6.87 3.50 -3.27
N ASP A 330 -8.03 3.01 -3.74
CA ASP A 330 -8.19 2.47 -5.09
C ASP A 330 -7.72 3.46 -6.15
N LEU A 331 -8.21 4.70 -6.08
CA LEU A 331 -7.81 5.74 -7.02
C LEU A 331 -6.32 6.05 -6.91
N GLY A 332 -5.75 6.00 -5.70
CA GLY A 332 -4.33 6.20 -5.42
C GLY A 332 -3.44 5.23 -6.19
N ILE A 333 -3.86 3.97 -6.33
CA ILE A 333 -3.20 2.97 -7.18
C ILE A 333 -3.52 3.23 -8.66
N LEU A 334 -4.80 3.42 -8.99
CA LEU A 334 -5.28 3.43 -10.37
C LEU A 334 -4.71 4.57 -11.20
N TRP A 335 -4.57 5.79 -10.66
CA TRP A 335 -4.05 6.92 -11.44
C TRP A 335 -2.55 6.77 -11.72
N ILE A 336 -1.79 6.23 -10.76
CA ILE A 336 -0.36 5.94 -10.90
C ILE A 336 -0.18 4.83 -11.95
N ALA A 337 -0.91 3.72 -11.79
CA ALA A 337 -0.89 2.62 -12.74
C ALA A 337 -1.29 3.07 -14.16
N ALA A 338 -2.36 3.85 -14.32
CA ALA A 338 -2.79 4.37 -15.61
C ALA A 338 -1.71 5.23 -16.29
N THR A 339 -1.00 6.04 -15.51
CA THR A 339 0.12 6.86 -16.01
C THR A 339 1.25 5.98 -16.54
N TRP A 340 1.63 4.95 -15.78
CA TRP A 340 2.66 3.98 -16.16
C TRP A 340 2.29 3.13 -17.37
N LEU A 341 1.03 2.69 -17.46
CA LEU A 341 0.52 1.98 -18.63
C LEU A 341 0.61 2.87 -19.88
N GLY A 342 0.24 4.14 -19.76
CA GLY A 342 0.39 5.14 -20.81
C GLY A 342 1.85 5.33 -21.22
N ALA A 343 2.76 5.52 -20.25
CA ALA A 343 4.19 5.70 -20.51
C ALA A 343 4.81 4.47 -21.21
N GLY A 344 4.50 3.26 -20.75
CA GLY A 344 4.97 2.01 -21.34
C GLY A 344 4.48 1.76 -22.77
N LEU A 345 3.39 2.43 -23.19
CA LEU A 345 2.87 2.39 -24.57
C LEU A 345 3.36 3.56 -25.44
N PHE A 346 3.84 4.65 -24.81
CA PHE A 346 4.37 5.82 -25.48
C PHE A 346 5.85 5.66 -25.88
N LEU A 347 6.65 4.99 -25.05
CA LEU A 347 8.09 4.83 -25.28
C LEU A 347 8.47 3.88 -26.43
N PRO A 348 7.78 2.75 -26.70
CA PRO A 348 8.26 1.80 -27.70
C PRO A 348 8.50 2.39 -29.11
N PRO A 349 7.60 3.21 -29.69
CA PRO A 349 7.85 3.85 -30.98
C PRO A 349 9.02 4.84 -30.95
N LEU A 350 9.26 5.50 -29.81
CA LEU A 350 10.39 6.42 -29.63
C LEU A 350 11.74 5.73 -29.79
N LEU A 351 11.82 4.46 -29.39
CA LEU A 351 13.06 3.69 -29.35
C LEU A 351 13.27 2.83 -30.59
N THR A 352 12.17 2.38 -31.18
CA THR A 352 12.20 1.42 -32.29
C THR A 352 11.99 2.07 -33.65
N GLY A 353 11.48 3.31 -33.68
CA GLY A 353 11.02 3.95 -34.91
C GLY A 353 9.89 3.18 -35.59
N TYR A 354 9.18 2.30 -34.88
CA TYR A 354 8.24 1.35 -35.44
C TYR A 354 6.82 1.56 -34.90
N GLU A 355 5.86 1.71 -35.81
CA GLU A 355 4.42 1.74 -35.52
C GLU A 355 3.77 0.40 -35.94
N PRO A 356 3.35 -0.44 -34.98
CA PRO A 356 2.66 -1.68 -35.31
C PRO A 356 1.29 -1.41 -35.97
N PRO A 357 0.83 -2.25 -36.91
CA PRO A 357 -0.47 -2.07 -37.55
C PRO A 357 -1.62 -2.04 -36.53
N LYS A 358 -2.48 -1.02 -36.60
CA LYS A 358 -3.64 -0.83 -35.69
C LYS A 358 -3.29 -0.63 -34.20
N GLN A 359 -2.04 -0.31 -33.87
CA GLN A 359 -1.61 -0.15 -32.47
C GLN A 359 -2.43 0.91 -31.73
N SER A 360 -2.61 2.10 -32.33
CA SER A 360 -3.43 3.18 -31.77
C SER A 360 -4.87 2.76 -31.45
N ARG A 361 -5.48 1.92 -32.29
CA ARG A 361 -6.83 1.37 -32.05
C ARG A 361 -6.84 0.49 -30.81
N TYR A 362 -5.89 -0.43 -30.68
CA TYR A 362 -5.86 -1.34 -29.53
C TYR A 362 -5.51 -0.63 -28.22
N ILE A 363 -4.67 0.41 -28.27
CA ILE A 363 -4.42 1.30 -27.12
C ILE A 363 -5.71 1.97 -26.65
N ASN A 364 -6.55 2.46 -27.57
CA ASN A 364 -7.85 3.04 -27.19
C ASN A 364 -8.82 1.99 -26.64
N VAL A 365 -8.79 0.75 -27.16
CA VAL A 365 -9.60 -0.36 -26.63
C VAL A 365 -9.18 -0.66 -25.18
N LEU A 366 -7.87 -0.73 -24.92
CA LEU A 366 -7.34 -0.90 -23.57
C LEU A 366 -7.78 0.23 -22.63
N LEU A 367 -7.64 1.48 -23.07
CA LEU A 367 -8.08 2.63 -22.27
C LEU A 367 -9.58 2.56 -21.96
N GLY A 368 -10.42 2.23 -22.95
CA GLY A 368 -11.85 2.03 -22.75
C GLY A 368 -12.16 0.90 -21.77
N ALA A 369 -11.46 -0.23 -21.87
CA ALA A 369 -11.61 -1.35 -20.95
C ALA A 369 -11.26 -0.96 -19.51
N ILE A 370 -10.15 -0.24 -19.30
CA ILE A 370 -9.75 0.25 -17.99
C ILE A 370 -10.81 1.19 -17.42
N VAL A 371 -11.34 2.13 -18.22
CA VAL A 371 -12.41 3.04 -17.76
C VAL A 371 -13.66 2.26 -17.33
N VAL A 372 -14.07 1.24 -18.09
CA VAL A 372 -15.20 0.37 -17.72
C VAL A 372 -14.92 -0.33 -16.39
N VAL A 373 -13.71 -0.88 -16.22
CA VAL A 373 -13.34 -1.59 -15.00
C VAL A 373 -13.29 -0.67 -13.78
N VAL A 374 -12.74 0.53 -13.93
CA VAL A 374 -12.65 1.51 -12.84
C VAL A 374 -14.04 2.02 -12.44
N VAL A 375 -14.83 2.49 -13.41
CA VAL A 375 -16.19 2.99 -13.13
C VAL A 375 -17.07 1.87 -12.58
N GLY A 376 -16.96 0.67 -13.17
CA GLY A 376 -17.68 -0.52 -12.71
C GLY A 376 -17.30 -0.94 -11.30
N GLY A 377 -16.00 -0.99 -10.97
CA GLY A 377 -15.50 -1.33 -9.65
C GLY A 377 -15.93 -0.34 -8.57
N LEU A 378 -15.74 0.96 -8.80
CA LEU A 378 -16.13 2.00 -7.84
C LEU A 378 -17.66 2.04 -7.64
N SER A 379 -18.43 1.90 -8.72
CA SER A 379 -19.90 1.81 -8.64
C SER A 379 -20.35 0.53 -7.95
N GLY A 380 -19.65 -0.58 -8.20
CA GLY A 380 -19.87 -1.86 -7.55
C GLY A 380 -19.71 -1.76 -6.04
N ILE A 381 -18.59 -1.20 -5.57
CA ILE A 381 -18.33 -0.95 -4.15
C ILE A 381 -19.46 -0.14 -3.52
N TRP A 382 -19.85 0.97 -4.14
CA TRP A 382 -20.93 1.81 -3.61
C TRP A 382 -22.28 1.09 -3.60
N LEU A 383 -22.63 0.37 -4.67
CA LEU A 383 -23.87 -0.40 -4.74
C LEU A 383 -23.89 -1.54 -3.70
N GLY A 384 -22.77 -2.23 -3.51
CA GLY A 384 -22.63 -3.30 -2.52
C GLY A 384 -22.73 -2.78 -1.10
N ALA A 385 -21.99 -1.72 -0.75
CA ALA A 385 -22.00 -1.12 0.58
C ALA A 385 -23.34 -0.47 0.96
N ASN A 386 -24.18 -0.11 -0.01
CA ASN A 386 -25.54 0.38 0.23
C ASN A 386 -26.61 -0.73 0.22
N GLY A 387 -26.21 -2.01 0.16
CA GLY A 387 -27.14 -3.14 0.18
C GLY A 387 -27.95 -3.33 -1.12
N TYR A 388 -27.56 -2.71 -2.25
CA TYR A 388 -28.24 -2.90 -3.54
C TYR A 388 -27.84 -4.20 -4.26
N ILE A 389 -26.85 -4.94 -3.74
CA ILE A 389 -26.35 -6.20 -4.30
C ILE A 389 -26.59 -7.32 -3.29
N ASP A 390 -27.59 -8.15 -3.56
CA ASP A 390 -27.99 -9.25 -2.67
C ASP A 390 -27.16 -10.53 -2.87
N GLY A 391 -27.12 -11.35 -1.82
CA GLY A 391 -26.56 -12.70 -1.85
C GLY A 391 -25.07 -12.72 -2.19
N SER A 392 -24.59 -13.82 -2.79
CA SER A 392 -23.16 -14.00 -3.08
C SER A 392 -22.58 -13.06 -4.16
N LEU A 393 -23.40 -12.17 -4.75
CA LEU A 393 -22.95 -11.23 -5.77
C LEU A 393 -22.14 -10.04 -5.23
N TRP A 394 -22.25 -9.73 -3.93
CA TRP A 394 -21.51 -8.62 -3.31
C TRP A 394 -19.99 -8.80 -3.52
N TRP A 395 -19.48 -10.01 -3.38
CA TRP A 395 -18.06 -10.34 -3.54
C TRP A 395 -17.58 -10.30 -5.00
N ILE A 396 -18.48 -10.61 -5.94
CA ILE A 396 -18.14 -10.69 -7.37
C ILE A 396 -18.20 -9.31 -8.03
N LEU A 397 -19.26 -8.55 -7.75
CA LEU A 397 -19.57 -7.29 -8.43
C LEU A 397 -19.38 -6.06 -7.54
N GLY A 398 -19.47 -6.23 -6.22
CA GLY A 398 -19.42 -5.17 -5.24
C GLY A 398 -18.00 -4.95 -4.71
N ASN A 399 -17.77 -5.41 -3.49
CA ASN A 399 -16.59 -5.15 -2.68
C ASN A 399 -15.94 -6.49 -2.23
N GLU A 400 -14.62 -6.57 -2.17
CA GLU A 400 -13.88 -7.66 -1.50
C GLU A 400 -13.73 -7.39 0.00
N GLY A 401 -13.78 -6.12 0.42
CA GLY A 401 -13.69 -5.72 1.82
C GLY A 401 -12.27 -5.68 2.39
N LEU A 402 -11.25 -5.84 1.56
CA LEU A 402 -9.85 -5.87 1.98
C LEU A 402 -9.11 -4.66 1.44
N GLU A 403 -8.40 -3.96 2.31
CA GLU A 403 -7.62 -2.78 1.95
C GLU A 403 -6.64 -3.08 0.80
N TYR A 404 -6.62 -2.18 -0.21
CA TYR A 404 -5.89 -2.25 -1.48
C TYR A 404 -6.43 -3.25 -2.53
N LEU A 405 -7.40 -4.09 -2.18
CA LEU A 405 -8.03 -5.08 -3.05
C LEU A 405 -9.56 -5.00 -3.02
N GLU A 406 -10.11 -3.82 -2.80
CA GLU A 406 -11.52 -3.62 -2.49
C GLU A 406 -12.46 -3.93 -3.66
N VAL A 407 -12.07 -3.71 -4.91
CA VAL A 407 -12.96 -3.99 -6.03
C VAL A 407 -13.34 -5.48 -6.09
N GLY A 408 -14.62 -5.80 -6.33
CA GLY A 408 -15.08 -7.18 -6.45
C GLY A 408 -14.35 -8.01 -7.53
N LYS A 409 -14.40 -9.34 -7.42
CA LYS A 409 -13.58 -10.27 -8.24
C LYS A 409 -13.72 -10.09 -9.76
N LEU A 410 -14.89 -9.72 -10.27
CA LEU A 410 -15.07 -9.45 -11.70
C LEU A 410 -14.17 -8.30 -12.17
N TRP A 411 -14.09 -7.25 -11.36
CA TRP A 411 -13.30 -6.06 -11.66
C TRP A 411 -11.80 -6.33 -11.50
N GLN A 412 -11.40 -7.12 -10.50
CA GLN A 412 -10.02 -7.61 -10.37
C GLN A 412 -9.61 -8.41 -11.63
N PHE A 413 -10.48 -9.30 -12.13
CA PHE A 413 -10.21 -10.01 -13.39
C PHE A 413 -10.08 -9.04 -14.57
N GLY A 414 -10.91 -8.00 -14.62
CA GLY A 414 -10.79 -6.91 -15.59
C GLY A 414 -9.44 -6.18 -15.54
N ILE A 415 -8.93 -5.89 -14.35
CA ILE A 415 -7.59 -5.30 -14.14
C ILE A 415 -6.51 -6.25 -14.67
N LEU A 416 -6.56 -7.53 -14.29
CA LEU A 416 -5.61 -8.56 -14.76
C LEU A 416 -5.61 -8.68 -16.30
N ALA A 417 -6.81 -8.72 -16.90
CA ALA A 417 -6.95 -8.73 -18.36
C ALA A 417 -6.37 -7.46 -18.99
N GLY A 418 -6.55 -6.30 -18.35
CA GLY A 418 -5.92 -5.04 -18.73
C GLY A 418 -4.40 -5.11 -18.78
N PHE A 419 -3.76 -5.68 -17.75
CA PHE A 419 -2.30 -5.88 -17.73
C PHE A 419 -1.83 -6.85 -18.82
N LEU A 420 -2.55 -7.94 -19.06
CA LEU A 420 -2.21 -8.89 -20.14
C LEU A 420 -2.34 -8.26 -21.53
N ILE A 421 -3.39 -7.46 -21.75
CA ILE A 421 -3.56 -6.70 -23.00
C ILE A 421 -2.42 -5.68 -23.15
N TRP A 422 -2.10 -4.94 -22.09
CA TRP A 422 -0.99 -3.99 -22.09
C TRP A 422 0.33 -4.67 -22.43
N ALA A 423 0.64 -5.82 -21.81
CA ALA A 423 1.86 -6.57 -22.09
C ALA A 423 1.92 -7.01 -23.56
N GLY A 424 0.80 -7.50 -24.12
CA GLY A 424 0.69 -7.81 -25.54
C GLY A 424 0.94 -6.61 -26.45
N LEU A 425 0.47 -5.42 -26.07
CA LEU A 425 0.70 -4.18 -26.82
C LEU A 425 2.15 -3.70 -26.70
N ALA A 426 2.77 -3.80 -25.53
CA ALA A 426 4.17 -3.48 -25.30
C ALA A 426 5.09 -4.39 -26.14
N VAL A 427 4.83 -5.71 -26.15
CA VAL A 427 5.55 -6.68 -27.01
C VAL A 427 5.48 -6.27 -28.48
N ARG A 428 4.31 -5.86 -28.97
CA ARG A 428 4.13 -5.43 -30.36
C ARG A 428 4.98 -4.21 -30.70
N GLY A 429 4.99 -3.20 -29.81
CA GLY A 429 5.78 -1.98 -30.01
C GLY A 429 7.29 -2.22 -29.88
N LEU A 430 7.71 -3.07 -28.94
CA LEU A 430 9.12 -3.37 -28.67
C LEU A 430 9.70 -4.47 -29.57
N LYS A 431 8.91 -5.10 -30.44
CA LYS A 431 9.32 -6.25 -31.25
C LYS A 431 10.65 -6.08 -31.99
N PRO A 432 10.92 -4.94 -32.67
CA PRO A 432 12.20 -4.75 -33.36
C PRO A 432 13.41 -4.77 -32.43
N LEU A 433 13.22 -4.28 -31.20
CA LEU A 433 14.26 -4.28 -30.17
C LEU A 433 14.43 -5.70 -29.64
N LEU A 434 13.34 -6.37 -29.24
CA LEU A 434 13.34 -7.75 -28.72
C LEU A 434 14.04 -8.76 -29.65
N ASP A 435 13.92 -8.59 -30.97
CA ASP A 435 14.57 -9.47 -31.94
C ASP A 435 16.09 -9.29 -32.03
N LYS A 436 16.60 -8.13 -31.60
CA LYS A 436 18.02 -7.77 -31.63
C LYS A 436 18.71 -7.92 -30.28
N GLU A 437 18.00 -7.66 -29.18
CA GLU A 437 18.61 -7.67 -27.85
C GLU A 437 18.82 -9.09 -27.32
N PRO A 438 19.83 -9.32 -26.46
CA PRO A 438 19.88 -10.54 -25.66
C PRO A 438 18.68 -10.61 -24.69
N PRO A 439 18.36 -11.79 -24.12
CA PRO A 439 17.25 -11.96 -23.18
C PRO A 439 17.30 -11.13 -21.89
N TYR A 440 18.42 -10.44 -21.64
CA TYR A 440 18.65 -9.51 -20.52
C TYR A 440 18.81 -8.06 -20.98
N GLY A 441 18.45 -7.77 -22.24
CA GLY A 441 18.37 -6.42 -22.77
C GLY A 441 17.20 -5.63 -22.16
N LEU A 442 17.23 -4.31 -22.36
CA LEU A 442 16.30 -3.38 -21.74
C LEU A 442 14.83 -3.64 -22.08
N ALA A 443 14.54 -4.02 -23.33
CA ALA A 443 13.19 -4.39 -23.78
C ALA A 443 12.66 -5.62 -23.04
N HIS A 444 13.52 -6.62 -22.86
CA HIS A 444 13.18 -7.84 -22.11
C HIS A 444 12.95 -7.52 -20.64
N MET A 445 13.80 -6.71 -20.01
CA MET A 445 13.67 -6.32 -18.61
C MET A 445 12.36 -5.58 -18.33
N ILE A 446 11.92 -4.68 -19.23
CA ILE A 446 10.61 -4.00 -19.12
C ILE A 446 9.45 -5.01 -19.18
N LEU A 447 9.53 -5.98 -20.09
CA LEU A 447 8.50 -7.02 -20.21
C LEU A 447 8.49 -7.97 -19.01
N TYR A 448 9.65 -8.31 -18.46
CA TYR A 448 9.72 -9.11 -17.24
C TYR A 448 9.15 -8.35 -16.05
N ALA A 449 9.50 -7.07 -15.90
CA ALA A 449 8.95 -6.23 -14.84
C ALA A 449 7.42 -6.10 -14.96
N GLY A 450 6.92 -5.73 -16.14
CA GLY A 450 5.48 -5.63 -16.39
C GLY A 450 4.73 -6.97 -16.33
N GLY A 451 5.39 -8.07 -16.70
CA GLY A 451 4.86 -9.43 -16.57
C GLY A 451 4.76 -9.88 -15.12
N SER A 452 5.73 -9.52 -14.28
CA SER A 452 5.71 -9.79 -12.83
C SER A 452 4.54 -9.09 -12.14
N ILE A 453 4.19 -7.86 -12.56
CA ILE A 453 2.98 -7.15 -12.08
C ILE A 453 1.73 -8.00 -12.30
N ALA A 454 1.54 -8.55 -13.51
CA ALA A 454 0.40 -9.41 -13.81
C ALA A 454 0.44 -10.74 -13.06
N LEU A 455 1.62 -11.34 -12.92
CA LEU A 455 1.80 -12.61 -12.21
C LEU A 455 1.48 -12.47 -10.72
N LEU A 456 2.05 -11.48 -10.04
CA LEU A 456 1.81 -11.27 -8.60
C LEU A 456 0.35 -10.91 -8.32
N PHE A 457 -0.32 -10.17 -9.21
CA PHE A 457 -1.74 -9.86 -9.07
C PHE A 457 -2.63 -11.12 -9.05
N THR A 458 -2.16 -12.26 -9.59
CA THR A 458 -2.88 -13.54 -9.51
C THR A 458 -3.02 -14.07 -8.08
N ALA A 459 -2.16 -13.65 -7.14
CA ALA A 459 -2.29 -13.99 -5.73
C ALA A 459 -3.60 -13.50 -5.10
N GLY A 460 -4.20 -12.42 -5.63
CA GLY A 460 -5.51 -11.91 -5.22
C GLY A 460 -6.68 -12.88 -5.46
N PHE A 461 -6.44 -13.96 -6.23
CA PHE A 461 -7.44 -15.00 -6.51
C PHE A 461 -7.21 -16.30 -5.70
N LEU A 462 -6.23 -16.31 -4.80
CA LEU A 462 -5.87 -17.50 -3.99
C LEU A 462 -6.57 -17.55 -2.62
N PHE A 463 -7.51 -16.64 -2.37
CA PHE A 463 -8.33 -16.61 -1.16
C PHE A 463 -9.78 -16.21 -1.47
N THR A 464 -10.66 -16.50 -0.51
CA THR A 464 -12.10 -16.22 -0.55
C THR A 464 -12.55 -15.64 0.80
N PRO A 465 -13.80 -15.13 0.92
CA PRO A 465 -14.32 -14.65 2.20
C PRO A 465 -14.27 -15.67 3.33
N GLU A 466 -14.34 -16.97 3.03
CA GLU A 466 -14.28 -18.06 4.02
C GLU A 466 -12.85 -18.51 4.37
N THR A 467 -11.84 -18.06 3.62
CA THR A 467 -10.44 -18.39 3.90
C THR A 467 -10.02 -17.80 5.25
N ASN A 468 -9.18 -18.51 6.01
CA ASN A 468 -8.62 -18.01 7.27
C ASN A 468 -8.02 -16.60 7.08
N ILE A 469 -8.27 -15.67 8.03
CA ILE A 469 -7.81 -14.28 7.91
C ILE A 469 -6.30 -14.17 7.82
N ALA A 470 -5.54 -14.99 8.58
CA ALA A 470 -4.08 -14.98 8.53
C ALA A 470 -3.60 -15.34 7.12
N VAL A 471 -4.14 -16.41 6.54
CA VAL A 471 -3.82 -16.83 5.16
C VAL A 471 -4.26 -15.78 4.12
N THR A 472 -5.41 -15.14 4.36
CA THR A 472 -5.89 -14.03 3.52
C THR A 472 -4.88 -12.88 3.51
N GLU A 473 -4.40 -12.47 4.69
CA GLU A 473 -3.37 -11.44 4.84
C GLU A 473 -2.05 -11.85 4.16
N PHE A 474 -1.60 -13.10 4.32
CA PHE A 474 -0.40 -13.59 3.65
C PHE A 474 -0.44 -13.36 2.13
N TRP A 475 -1.53 -13.75 1.47
CA TRP A 475 -1.70 -13.56 0.02
C TRP A 475 -1.99 -12.11 -0.36
N ARG A 476 -2.71 -11.36 0.47
CA ARG A 476 -2.99 -9.93 0.23
C ARG A 476 -1.69 -9.16 0.09
N TRP A 477 -0.71 -9.39 0.97
CA TRP A 477 0.59 -8.71 0.91
C TRP A 477 1.46 -9.10 -0.30
N TRP A 478 1.20 -10.24 -0.97
CA TRP A 478 1.82 -10.50 -2.28
C TRP A 478 1.34 -9.51 -3.35
N VAL A 479 0.08 -9.07 -3.27
CA VAL A 479 -0.49 -8.11 -4.23
C VAL A 479 -0.25 -6.67 -3.81
N VAL A 480 -0.01 -6.41 -2.53
CA VAL A 480 0.28 -5.04 -2.04
C VAL A 480 1.79 -4.80 -2.05
N HIS A 481 2.53 -5.44 -1.16
CA HIS A 481 3.95 -5.17 -0.98
C HIS A 481 4.79 -5.69 -2.16
N MET A 482 4.76 -6.99 -2.49
CA MET A 482 5.62 -7.50 -3.57
C MET A 482 5.29 -6.87 -4.93
N TRP A 483 4.02 -6.50 -5.14
CA TRP A 483 3.59 -5.82 -6.35
C TRP A 483 4.14 -4.39 -6.41
N VAL A 484 3.93 -3.57 -5.37
CA VAL A 484 4.38 -2.17 -5.32
C VAL A 484 5.90 -2.06 -5.15
N GLU A 485 6.47 -2.71 -4.15
CA GLU A 485 7.88 -2.55 -3.77
C GLU A 485 8.79 -3.52 -4.53
N GLY A 486 8.29 -4.69 -4.95
CA GLY A 486 9.06 -5.62 -5.78
C GLY A 486 8.96 -5.36 -7.29
N ALA A 487 7.75 -5.37 -7.84
CA ALA A 487 7.54 -5.34 -9.29
C ALA A 487 7.46 -3.92 -9.88
N PHE A 488 6.76 -2.99 -9.23
CA PHE A 488 6.68 -1.60 -9.70
C PHE A 488 8.02 -0.89 -9.61
N GLU A 489 8.78 -1.05 -8.53
CA GLU A 489 10.11 -0.44 -8.42
C GLU A 489 11.04 -0.94 -9.54
N PHE A 490 11.04 -2.25 -9.82
CA PHE A 490 11.77 -2.81 -10.96
C PHE A 490 11.29 -2.23 -12.30
N PHE A 491 9.98 -2.17 -12.53
CA PHE A 491 9.39 -1.63 -13.76
C PHE A 491 9.76 -0.17 -14.00
N ILE A 492 9.71 0.61 -12.93
CA ILE A 492 10.04 2.02 -12.90
C ILE A 492 11.51 2.25 -13.25
N VAL A 493 12.43 1.53 -12.60
CA VAL A 493 13.85 1.64 -12.88
C VAL A 493 14.14 1.29 -14.34
N ALA A 494 13.48 0.26 -14.89
CA ALA A 494 13.59 -0.10 -16.28
C ALA A 494 13.09 1.01 -17.23
N ILE A 495 11.94 1.63 -16.94
CA ILE A 495 11.41 2.76 -17.74
C ILE A 495 12.26 4.02 -17.63
N VAL A 496 12.75 4.37 -16.44
CA VAL A 496 13.62 5.53 -16.25
C VAL A 496 14.93 5.30 -17.02
N GLY A 497 15.52 4.12 -16.92
CA GLY A 497 16.69 3.74 -17.72
C GLY A 497 16.45 3.89 -19.22
N LEU A 498 15.30 3.42 -19.71
CA LEU A 498 14.86 3.58 -21.10
C LEU A 498 14.72 5.05 -21.52
N THR A 499 14.16 5.85 -20.64
CA THR A 499 13.94 7.29 -20.87
C THR A 499 15.29 8.01 -20.95
N LEU A 500 16.23 7.71 -20.05
CA LEU A 500 17.59 8.28 -20.08
C LEU A 500 18.36 7.89 -21.36
N VAL A 501 18.22 6.65 -21.81
CA VAL A 501 18.78 6.19 -23.10
C VAL A 501 18.16 6.97 -24.26
N SER A 502 16.85 7.19 -24.24
CA SER A 502 16.16 7.95 -25.30
C SER A 502 16.58 9.44 -25.38
N MET A 503 17.18 9.98 -24.33
CA MET A 503 17.72 11.35 -24.29
C MET A 503 19.23 11.41 -24.56
N ASN A 504 19.86 10.29 -24.93
CA ASN A 504 21.32 10.14 -25.06
C ASN A 504 22.12 10.45 -23.78
N LEU A 505 21.47 10.46 -22.61
CA LEU A 505 22.15 10.73 -21.32
C LEU A 505 22.87 9.50 -20.78
N LEU A 506 22.48 8.31 -21.21
CA LEU A 506 23.11 7.05 -20.86
C LEU A 506 23.27 6.17 -22.11
N SER A 507 24.42 5.49 -22.21
CA SER A 507 24.54 4.40 -23.18
C SER A 507 23.60 3.25 -22.82
N ARG A 508 23.09 2.54 -23.83
CA ARG A 508 22.23 1.38 -23.62
C ARG A 508 22.87 0.32 -22.72
N ARG A 509 24.16 0.01 -22.93
CA ARG A 509 24.89 -0.97 -22.11
C ARG A 509 24.97 -0.54 -20.64
N SER A 510 25.14 0.75 -20.40
CA SER A 510 25.15 1.35 -19.05
C SER A 510 23.80 1.18 -18.37
N ALA A 511 22.72 1.56 -19.07
CA ALA A 511 21.36 1.46 -18.56
C ALA A 511 20.96 0.00 -18.26
N GLU A 512 21.24 -0.94 -19.17
CA GLU A 512 21.00 -2.36 -18.92
C GLU A 512 21.74 -2.88 -17.67
N LYS A 513 23.00 -2.49 -17.48
CA LYS A 513 23.78 -2.89 -16.30
C LYS A 513 23.17 -2.32 -15.02
N ALA A 514 22.79 -1.04 -15.02
CA ALA A 514 22.16 -0.38 -13.87
C ALA A 514 20.80 -1.03 -13.54
N VAL A 515 19.92 -1.17 -14.53
CA VAL A 515 18.59 -1.77 -14.36
C VAL A 515 18.67 -3.21 -13.86
N MET A 516 19.57 -4.03 -14.39
CA MET A 516 19.74 -5.40 -13.89
C MET A 516 20.33 -5.45 -12.47
N LEU A 517 21.26 -4.56 -12.13
CA LEU A 517 21.80 -4.51 -10.77
C LEU A 517 20.71 -4.11 -9.78
N GLN A 518 19.92 -3.10 -10.10
CA GLN A 518 18.78 -2.67 -9.30
C GLN A 518 17.75 -3.78 -9.18
N ALA A 519 17.38 -4.44 -10.27
CA ALA A 519 16.49 -5.60 -10.25
C ALA A 519 17.01 -6.71 -9.33
N LEU A 520 18.32 -6.99 -9.36
CA LEU A 520 18.94 -7.97 -8.47
C LEU A 520 18.83 -7.56 -6.99
N LEU A 521 19.06 -6.28 -6.67
CA LEU A 521 18.99 -5.77 -5.31
C LEU A 521 17.55 -5.79 -4.79
N VAL A 522 16.61 -5.21 -5.54
CA VAL A 522 15.18 -5.16 -5.21
C VAL A 522 14.61 -6.58 -5.06
N MET A 523 14.87 -7.48 -6.01
CA MET A 523 14.40 -8.87 -5.89
C MET A 523 15.10 -9.63 -4.76
N GLY A 524 16.37 -9.31 -4.48
CA GLY A 524 17.16 -9.95 -3.43
C GLY A 524 16.71 -9.58 -2.02
N THR A 525 15.98 -8.48 -1.86
CA THR A 525 15.50 -7.98 -0.57
C THR A 525 13.98 -7.97 -0.48
N GLY A 526 13.28 -7.20 -1.34
CA GLY A 526 11.84 -6.91 -1.23
C GLY A 526 10.89 -8.10 -1.38
N ILE A 527 11.26 -9.13 -2.17
CA ILE A 527 10.37 -10.29 -2.32
C ILE A 527 10.22 -11.06 -0.99
N ILE A 528 11.30 -11.22 -0.22
CA ILE A 528 11.22 -11.86 1.11
C ILE A 528 10.90 -10.82 2.18
N GLY A 529 11.28 -9.56 1.95
CA GLY A 529 11.03 -8.40 2.81
C GLY A 529 9.56 -8.17 3.14
N VAL A 530 8.63 -8.59 2.25
CA VAL A 530 7.18 -8.64 2.50
C VAL A 530 6.81 -9.22 3.87
N SER A 531 7.64 -10.10 4.41
CA SER A 531 7.39 -10.77 5.68
C SER A 531 7.42 -9.86 6.91
N HIS A 532 7.84 -8.59 6.78
CA HIS A 532 7.59 -7.59 7.81
C HIS A 532 6.09 -7.29 8.04
N HIS A 533 5.23 -7.66 7.09
CA HIS A 533 3.78 -7.58 7.26
C HIS A 533 3.17 -8.83 7.91
N TYR A 534 3.98 -9.87 8.14
CA TYR A 534 3.52 -11.15 8.68
C TYR A 534 3.67 -11.26 10.19
N TRP A 535 4.43 -10.36 10.82
CA TRP A 535 4.83 -10.47 12.23
C TRP A 535 3.65 -10.61 13.18
N TRP A 536 2.52 -9.95 12.92
CA TRP A 536 1.43 -9.86 13.89
C TRP A 536 0.11 -10.46 13.39
N VAL A 537 0.08 -11.02 12.18
CA VAL A 537 -1.16 -11.44 11.51
C VAL A 537 -1.51 -12.91 11.70
N GLY A 538 -0.89 -13.60 12.66
CA GLY A 538 -1.11 -15.02 12.91
C GLY A 538 -0.18 -15.96 12.13
N MET A 539 0.89 -15.43 11.52
CA MET A 539 1.90 -16.24 10.83
C MET A 539 2.98 -16.75 11.79
N PRO A 540 3.71 -17.82 11.43
CA PRO A 540 4.77 -18.39 12.25
C PRO A 540 5.86 -17.39 12.68
N ASP A 541 6.40 -17.59 13.87
CA ASP A 541 7.40 -16.72 14.50
C ASP A 541 8.68 -16.57 13.68
N MET A 542 9.02 -17.57 12.84
CA MET A 542 10.12 -17.52 11.87
C MET A 542 10.05 -16.32 10.91
N TRP A 543 8.90 -15.67 10.75
CA TRP A 543 8.80 -14.47 9.92
C TRP A 543 9.34 -13.20 10.60
N VAL A 544 9.37 -13.13 11.93
CA VAL A 544 10.01 -12.02 12.67
C VAL A 544 11.48 -11.86 12.26
N PRO A 545 12.35 -12.89 12.38
CA PRO A 545 13.74 -12.79 11.95
C PRO A 545 13.90 -12.57 10.45
N ILE A 546 13.15 -13.32 9.63
CA ILE A 546 13.27 -13.25 8.16
C ILE A 546 12.88 -11.86 7.65
N GLY A 547 11.72 -11.36 8.07
CA GLY A 547 11.25 -10.03 7.73
C GLY A 547 12.25 -8.97 8.16
N SER A 548 12.70 -9.01 9.42
CA SER A 548 13.65 -8.04 9.96
C SER A 548 14.92 -7.92 9.12
N VAL A 549 15.47 -9.04 8.65
CA VAL A 549 16.70 -9.05 7.85
C VAL A 549 16.43 -8.52 6.45
N PHE A 550 15.46 -9.09 5.74
CA PHE A 550 15.26 -8.79 4.33
C PHE A 550 14.69 -7.39 4.09
N SER A 551 13.75 -6.94 4.92
CA SER A 551 13.21 -5.58 4.81
C SER A 551 14.23 -4.51 5.23
N THR A 552 15.11 -4.79 6.19
CA THR A 552 16.21 -3.86 6.51
C THR A 552 17.20 -3.72 5.35
N LEU A 553 17.47 -4.82 4.63
CA LEU A 553 18.39 -4.81 3.49
C LEU A 553 17.83 -4.04 2.29
N GLU A 554 16.52 -3.76 2.24
CA GLU A 554 15.92 -2.88 1.23
C GLU A 554 16.46 -1.44 1.28
N LEU A 555 17.11 -1.03 2.39
CA LEU A 555 17.84 0.24 2.38
C LEU A 555 18.93 0.29 1.29
N ILE A 556 19.51 -0.86 0.92
CA ILE A 556 20.59 -0.92 -0.07
C ILE A 556 20.15 -0.33 -1.43
N PRO A 557 19.08 -0.85 -2.10
CA PRO A 557 18.59 -0.25 -3.33
C PRO A 557 18.15 1.22 -3.15
N LEU A 558 17.54 1.59 -2.01
CA LEU A 558 17.12 2.98 -1.75
C LEU A 558 18.31 3.97 -1.72
N VAL A 559 19.45 3.55 -1.16
CA VAL A 559 20.69 4.35 -1.21
C VAL A 559 21.16 4.55 -2.65
N PHE A 560 21.08 3.52 -3.50
CA PHE A 560 21.44 3.66 -4.91
C PHE A 560 20.52 4.66 -5.63
N ILE A 561 19.20 4.56 -5.42
CA ILE A 561 18.22 5.47 -6.01
C ILE A 561 18.49 6.92 -5.60
N LEU A 562 18.86 7.15 -4.34
CA LEU A 562 19.26 8.49 -3.88
C LEU A 562 20.49 9.01 -4.63
N TYR A 563 21.54 8.19 -4.80
CA TYR A 563 22.72 8.59 -5.56
C TYR A 563 22.41 8.85 -7.04
N GLU A 564 21.55 8.04 -7.65
CA GLU A 564 21.07 8.25 -9.01
C GLU A 564 20.31 9.57 -9.14
N ALA A 565 19.44 9.90 -8.18
CA ALA A 565 18.73 11.18 -8.14
C ALA A 565 19.70 12.37 -8.02
N LEU A 566 20.78 12.25 -7.24
CA LEU A 566 21.83 13.26 -7.17
C LEU A 566 22.59 13.39 -8.50
N GLY A 567 22.87 12.28 -9.19
CA GLY A 567 23.46 12.28 -10.52
C GLY A 567 22.57 12.98 -11.56
N GLN A 568 21.28 12.67 -11.55
CA GLN A 568 20.27 13.32 -12.40
C GLN A 568 20.15 14.82 -12.12
N TYR A 569 20.23 15.22 -10.85
CA TYR A 569 20.26 16.64 -10.47
C TYR A 569 21.49 17.36 -11.06
N ARG A 570 22.67 16.73 -11.02
CA ARG A 570 23.88 17.29 -11.66
C ARG A 570 23.70 17.41 -13.18
N ALA A 571 23.20 16.37 -13.84
CA ALA A 571 22.91 16.40 -15.28
C ALA A 571 21.95 17.53 -15.65
N MET A 572 20.91 17.76 -14.84
CA MET A 572 19.94 18.83 -15.01
C MET A 572 20.54 20.24 -14.86
N SER A 573 21.63 20.39 -14.10
CA SER A 573 22.23 21.68 -13.76
C SER A 573 23.01 22.35 -14.91
N GLY A 574 23.24 21.64 -16.02
CA GLY A 574 23.82 22.22 -17.23
C GLY A 574 22.94 23.34 -17.82
N GLU A 575 23.57 24.42 -18.32
CA GLU A 575 22.88 25.67 -18.69
C GLU A 575 21.81 25.52 -19.81
N SER A 576 21.86 24.46 -20.62
CA SER A 576 21.00 24.23 -21.79
C SER A 576 20.06 23.00 -21.72
N PHE A 577 19.91 22.34 -20.57
CA PHE A 577 19.15 21.08 -20.51
C PHE A 577 17.63 21.26 -20.79
N PRO A 578 17.07 20.66 -21.86
CA PRO A 578 15.68 20.89 -22.24
C PRO A 578 14.66 20.23 -21.29
N TYR A 579 15.01 19.10 -20.67
CA TYR A 579 14.09 18.30 -19.83
C TYR A 579 14.20 18.61 -18.33
N ARG A 580 14.52 19.86 -17.96
CA ARG A 580 14.64 20.27 -16.55
C ARG A 580 13.41 19.98 -15.72
N LEU A 581 12.22 20.26 -16.23
CA LEU A 581 10.99 20.09 -15.45
C LEU A 581 10.68 18.61 -15.17
N PRO A 582 10.71 17.68 -16.15
CA PRO A 582 10.65 16.25 -15.86
C PRO A 582 11.67 15.80 -14.80
N PHE A 583 12.91 16.27 -14.90
CA PHE A 583 13.97 15.90 -13.93
C PHE A 583 13.72 16.45 -12.52
N MET A 584 13.09 17.61 -12.36
CA MET A 584 12.68 18.10 -11.04
C MET A 584 11.78 17.08 -10.33
N PHE A 585 10.83 16.48 -11.05
CA PHE A 585 9.93 15.44 -10.53
C PHE A 585 10.67 14.14 -10.20
N ILE A 586 11.58 13.69 -11.08
CA ILE A 586 12.38 12.47 -10.86
C ILE A 586 13.29 12.65 -9.62
N VAL A 587 13.94 13.80 -9.49
CA VAL A 587 14.78 14.11 -8.32
C VAL A 587 13.95 14.18 -7.04
N ALA A 588 12.78 14.83 -7.08
CA ALA A 588 11.87 14.85 -5.92
C ALA A 588 11.43 13.44 -5.52
N SER A 589 11.12 12.59 -6.51
CA SER A 589 10.81 11.18 -6.26
C SER A 589 11.95 10.44 -5.58
N GLY A 590 13.20 10.58 -6.04
CA GLY A 590 14.35 9.96 -5.38
C GLY A 590 14.56 10.43 -3.94
N VAL A 591 14.36 11.73 -3.67
CA VAL A 591 14.43 12.27 -2.30
C VAL A 591 13.32 11.71 -1.41
N TRP A 592 12.08 11.70 -1.88
CA TRP A 592 10.95 11.15 -1.14
C TRP A 592 10.98 9.64 -1.01
N ASN A 593 11.59 8.92 -1.96
CA ASN A 593 11.83 7.49 -1.81
C ASN A 593 12.78 7.24 -0.62
N PHE A 594 13.88 7.98 -0.54
CA PHE A 594 14.78 7.89 0.61
C PHE A 594 14.13 8.34 1.92
N VAL A 595 13.39 9.46 1.95
CA VAL A 595 12.78 9.99 3.19
C VAL A 595 11.55 9.16 3.60
N GLY A 596 10.61 8.96 2.69
CA GLY A 596 9.36 8.26 2.92
C GLY A 596 9.55 6.76 3.07
N ALA A 597 10.08 6.08 2.06
CA ALA A 597 10.29 4.63 2.11
C ALA A 597 11.50 4.26 2.99
N GLY A 598 12.62 4.97 2.86
CA GLY A 598 13.83 4.68 3.61
C GLY A 598 13.76 5.08 5.09
N VAL A 599 13.69 6.39 5.39
CA VAL A 599 13.78 6.87 6.78
C VAL A 599 12.52 6.56 7.58
N LEU A 600 11.33 6.93 7.07
CA LEU A 600 10.07 6.68 7.79
C LEU A 600 9.69 5.20 7.75
N GLY A 601 9.91 4.51 6.62
CA GLY A 601 9.68 3.07 6.53
C GLY A 601 10.59 2.26 7.45
N PHE A 602 11.90 2.57 7.51
CA PHE A 602 12.79 1.87 8.43
C PHE A 602 12.41 2.09 9.90
N PHE A 603 11.98 3.30 10.27
CA PHE A 603 11.57 3.59 11.63
C PHE A 603 10.48 2.63 12.12
N ILE A 604 9.48 2.39 11.27
CA ILE A 604 8.37 1.46 11.53
C ILE A 604 8.70 0.00 11.19
N ASN A 605 9.92 -0.30 10.78
CA ASN A 605 10.37 -1.65 10.41
C ASN A 605 11.17 -2.34 11.52
N LEU A 606 11.42 -1.67 12.66
CA LEU A 606 12.03 -2.34 13.80
C LEU A 606 10.94 -3.14 14.52
N PRO A 607 11.03 -4.49 14.63
CA PRO A 607 9.95 -5.29 15.21
C PRO A 607 9.46 -4.81 16.58
N LEU A 608 10.35 -4.29 17.42
CA LEU A 608 10.00 -3.75 18.73
C LEU A 608 9.20 -2.45 18.62
N ILE A 609 9.55 -1.56 17.69
CA ILE A 609 8.79 -0.31 17.48
C ILE A 609 7.46 -0.65 16.81
N ASN A 610 7.51 -1.50 15.78
CA ASN A 610 6.36 -1.97 15.02
C ASN A 610 5.35 -2.70 15.89
N TYR A 611 5.78 -3.45 16.90
CA TYR A 611 4.87 -4.06 17.86
C TYR A 611 3.89 -3.05 18.51
N TYR A 612 4.32 -1.82 18.78
CA TYR A 612 3.46 -0.77 19.36
C TYR A 612 2.86 0.17 18.31
N GLU A 613 3.52 0.37 17.16
CA GLU A 613 3.11 1.32 16.14
C GLU A 613 2.39 0.69 14.93
N HIS A 614 2.36 -0.63 14.81
CA HIS A 614 1.68 -1.34 13.73
C HIS A 614 0.25 -0.84 13.60
N GLY A 615 -0.14 -0.39 12.40
CA GLY A 615 -1.48 0.16 12.19
C GLY A 615 -1.72 1.52 12.87
N THR A 616 -0.75 2.42 12.94
CA THR A 616 -0.91 3.78 13.53
C THR A 616 -0.70 4.90 12.51
N TYR A 617 -0.82 6.15 12.96
CA TYR A 617 -0.55 7.34 12.16
C TYR A 617 0.90 7.43 11.63
N LEU A 618 1.86 6.69 12.21
CA LEU A 618 3.21 6.59 11.65
C LEU A 618 3.19 5.86 10.29
N THR A 619 2.36 4.81 10.17
CA THR A 619 2.09 4.13 8.90
C THR A 619 1.47 5.09 7.89
N VAL A 620 0.53 5.96 8.29
CA VAL A 620 -0.04 7.00 7.41
C VAL A 620 1.04 7.93 6.86
N GLY A 621 1.97 8.36 7.73
CA GLY A 621 3.05 9.27 7.37
C GLY A 621 4.01 8.66 6.36
N HIS A 622 4.45 7.43 6.63
CA HIS A 622 5.24 6.64 5.70
C HIS A 622 4.50 6.42 4.37
N ALA A 623 3.24 5.95 4.40
CA ALA A 623 2.46 5.62 3.21
C ALA A 623 2.31 6.83 2.27
N HIS A 624 1.99 8.04 2.78
CA HIS A 624 1.87 9.23 1.93
C HIS A 624 3.23 9.68 1.38
N ALA A 625 4.28 9.67 2.22
CA ALA A 625 5.62 10.07 1.82
C ALA A 625 6.24 9.10 0.78
N ALA A 626 5.97 7.80 0.89
CA ALA A 626 6.43 6.78 -0.04
C ALA A 626 5.53 6.71 -1.29
N MET A 627 4.23 6.52 -1.15
CA MET A 627 3.32 6.30 -2.28
C MET A 627 3.21 7.52 -3.19
N PHE A 628 2.86 8.68 -2.64
CA PHE A 628 2.77 9.90 -3.45
C PHE A 628 4.15 10.49 -3.70
N GLY A 629 5.00 10.55 -2.67
CA GLY A 629 6.32 11.16 -2.78
C GLY A 629 7.27 10.40 -3.70
N ALA A 630 7.35 9.07 -3.65
CA ALA A 630 8.19 8.31 -4.56
C ALA A 630 7.47 8.02 -5.89
N PHE A 631 6.41 7.21 -5.86
CA PHE A 631 5.77 6.72 -7.09
C PHE A 631 4.95 7.80 -7.80
N GLY A 632 4.23 8.63 -7.04
CA GLY A 632 3.40 9.71 -7.58
C GLY A 632 4.21 10.78 -8.31
N PHE A 633 5.24 11.36 -7.66
CA PHE A 633 6.11 12.35 -8.32
C PHE A 633 6.80 11.78 -9.55
N LEU A 634 7.22 10.51 -9.52
CA LEU A 634 7.87 9.91 -10.66
C LEU A 634 6.94 9.71 -11.86
N ALA A 635 5.72 9.24 -11.61
CA ALA A 635 4.67 9.14 -12.61
C ALA A 635 4.39 10.52 -13.25
N LEU A 636 4.30 11.58 -12.42
CA LEU A 636 4.12 12.96 -12.89
C LEU A 636 5.33 13.50 -13.68
N GLY A 637 6.55 13.07 -13.34
CA GLY A 637 7.75 13.34 -14.12
C GLY A 637 7.67 12.73 -15.52
N MET A 638 7.19 11.49 -15.62
CA MET A 638 6.96 10.82 -16.90
C MET A 638 5.84 11.48 -17.72
N VAL A 639 4.74 11.89 -17.08
CA VAL A 639 3.69 12.69 -17.74
C VAL A 639 4.29 13.96 -18.33
N THR A 640 5.08 14.68 -17.53
CA THR A 640 5.72 15.92 -17.96
C THR A 640 6.63 15.68 -19.16
N TYR A 641 7.42 14.61 -19.14
CA TYR A 641 8.28 14.21 -20.25
C TYR A 641 7.47 13.92 -21.53
N MET A 642 6.43 13.08 -21.43
CA MET A 642 5.57 12.73 -22.56
C MET A 642 4.86 13.96 -23.16
N LEU A 643 4.35 14.86 -22.30
CA LEU A 643 3.72 16.10 -22.75
C LEU A 643 4.72 17.03 -23.43
N GLN A 644 5.94 17.15 -22.90
CA GLN A 644 6.97 18.03 -23.46
C GLN A 644 7.40 17.58 -24.87
N LEU A 645 7.50 16.28 -25.11
CA LEU A 645 7.75 15.73 -26.45
C LEU A 645 6.57 15.93 -27.41
N SER A 646 5.35 15.94 -26.88
CA SER A 646 4.13 15.93 -27.69
C SER A 646 3.54 17.32 -27.98
N ILE A 647 4.13 18.37 -27.41
CA ILE A 647 3.72 19.77 -27.59
C ILE A 647 4.76 20.48 -28.46
N ASP A 648 4.31 21.39 -29.32
CA ASP A 648 5.22 22.25 -30.11
C ASP A 648 6.19 22.98 -29.18
N ALA A 649 7.50 22.88 -29.45
CA ALA A 649 8.54 23.40 -28.57
C ALA A 649 8.36 24.90 -28.28
N GLU A 650 7.95 25.69 -29.28
CA GLU A 650 7.67 27.13 -29.15
C GLU A 650 6.45 27.44 -28.26
N ARG A 651 5.55 26.47 -28.07
CA ARG A 651 4.30 26.62 -27.30
C ARG A 651 4.36 25.93 -25.94
N TRP A 652 5.46 25.26 -25.61
CA TRP A 652 5.64 24.62 -24.32
C TRP A 652 5.72 25.66 -23.20
N ASP A 653 4.80 25.56 -22.24
CA ASP A 653 4.83 26.34 -21.01
C ASP A 653 4.72 25.42 -19.80
N GLY A 654 5.83 25.27 -19.07
CA GLY A 654 5.91 24.46 -17.86
C GLY A 654 5.56 25.20 -16.56
N SER A 655 5.14 26.46 -16.62
CA SER A 655 4.95 27.30 -15.42
C SER A 655 3.91 26.76 -14.44
N TRP A 656 2.76 26.30 -14.93
CA TRP A 656 1.68 25.76 -14.08
C TRP A 656 2.07 24.40 -13.46
N LEU A 657 2.72 23.53 -14.24
CA LEU A 657 3.29 22.28 -13.72
C LEU A 657 4.35 22.53 -12.64
N ARG A 658 5.17 23.57 -12.80
CA ARG A 658 6.14 23.98 -11.77
C ARG A 658 5.45 24.53 -10.53
N ALA A 659 4.35 25.26 -10.67
CA ALA A 659 3.56 25.71 -9.54
C ALA A 659 2.94 24.52 -8.80
N ALA A 660 2.34 23.58 -9.52
CA ALA A 660 1.79 22.35 -8.97
C ALA A 660 2.87 21.52 -8.23
N PHE A 661 4.06 21.37 -8.82
CA PHE A 661 5.22 20.71 -8.21
C PHE A 661 5.54 21.25 -6.81
N TRP A 662 5.62 22.58 -6.65
CA TRP A 662 5.92 23.18 -5.35
C TRP A 662 4.75 23.09 -4.37
N CYS A 663 3.51 23.22 -4.86
CA CYS A 663 2.33 23.03 -4.03
C CYS A 663 2.31 21.61 -3.43
N TRP A 664 2.57 20.58 -4.25
CA TRP A 664 2.64 19.20 -3.77
C TRP A 664 3.79 18.95 -2.80
N ASN A 665 5.01 19.42 -3.10
CA ASN A 665 6.16 19.17 -2.21
C ASN A 665 6.01 19.87 -0.86
N VAL A 666 5.66 21.16 -0.86
CA VAL A 666 5.44 21.91 0.38
C VAL A 666 4.23 21.37 1.13
N GLY A 667 3.15 21.05 0.41
CA GLY A 667 1.95 20.46 1.01
C GLY A 667 2.23 19.12 1.69
N LEU A 668 2.98 18.24 1.04
CA LEU A 668 3.36 16.94 1.59
C LEU A 668 4.28 17.08 2.81
N VAL A 669 5.26 17.99 2.77
CA VAL A 669 6.11 18.28 3.94
C VAL A 669 5.26 18.75 5.12
N LEU A 670 4.35 19.70 4.91
CA LEU A 670 3.50 20.21 5.98
C LEU A 670 2.58 19.13 6.53
N MET A 671 1.89 18.38 5.67
CA MET A 671 1.00 17.29 6.08
C MET A 671 1.74 16.26 6.94
N VAL A 672 2.88 15.77 6.45
CA VAL A 672 3.63 14.68 7.11
C VAL A 672 4.29 15.16 8.41
N PHE A 673 5.06 16.25 8.38
CA PHE A 673 5.91 16.64 9.50
C PHE A 673 5.22 17.52 10.55
N VAL A 674 4.17 18.26 10.19
CA VAL A 674 3.47 19.14 11.14
C VAL A 674 2.31 18.43 11.85
N SER A 675 1.69 17.44 11.20
CA SER A 675 0.49 16.77 11.73
C SER A 675 0.69 15.27 11.89
N VAL A 676 0.86 14.54 10.78
CA VAL A 676 0.75 13.07 10.77
C VAL A 676 1.82 12.41 11.65
N LEU A 677 3.09 12.80 11.52
CA LEU A 677 4.16 12.23 12.35
C LEU A 677 4.00 12.59 13.84
N PRO A 678 3.77 13.86 14.24
CA PRO A 678 3.47 14.17 15.64
C PRO A 678 2.31 13.37 16.25
N VAL A 679 1.20 13.21 15.53
CA VAL A 679 0.08 12.36 15.96
C VAL A 679 0.54 10.92 16.13
N GLY A 680 1.28 10.39 15.17
CA GLY A 680 1.83 9.04 15.22
C GLY A 680 2.76 8.78 16.42
N PHE A 681 3.63 9.73 16.78
CA PHE A 681 4.48 9.60 17.96
C PHE A 681 3.69 9.63 19.27
N LEU A 682 2.66 10.48 19.37
CA LEU A 682 1.77 10.50 20.54
C LEU A 682 0.94 9.22 20.63
N GLN A 683 0.57 8.64 19.47
CA GLN A 683 -0.13 7.37 19.40
C GLN A 683 0.76 6.21 19.85
N LEU A 684 2.02 6.19 19.41
CA LEU A 684 3.04 5.25 19.85
C LEU A 684 3.29 5.34 21.37
N GLU A 685 3.40 6.56 21.91
CA GLU A 685 3.54 6.77 23.36
C GLU A 685 2.32 6.25 24.13
N THR A 686 1.11 6.50 23.63
CA THR A 686 -0.13 5.99 24.24
C THR A 686 -0.18 4.47 24.21
N ALA A 687 0.22 3.85 23.09
CA ALA A 687 0.27 2.40 22.96
C ALA A 687 1.26 1.79 23.96
N PHE A 688 2.45 2.39 24.07
CA PHE A 688 3.51 1.90 24.96
C PHE A 688 3.21 2.09 26.44
N THR A 689 2.57 3.20 26.83
CA THR A 689 2.32 3.54 28.25
C THR A 689 0.98 3.05 28.79
N GLY A 690 0.02 2.77 27.91
CA GLY A 690 -1.32 2.30 28.25
C GLY A 690 -1.61 0.92 27.67
N SER A 691 -2.23 0.89 26.50
CA SER A 691 -2.49 -0.31 25.71
C SER A 691 -2.62 0.06 24.24
N TYR A 692 -2.46 -0.91 23.35
CA TYR A 692 -2.67 -0.65 21.92
C TYR A 692 -4.13 -0.22 21.64
N ALA A 693 -5.12 -0.82 22.30
CA ALA A 693 -6.53 -0.43 22.18
C ALA A 693 -6.76 1.04 22.58
N ALA A 694 -6.10 1.52 23.64
CA ALA A 694 -6.19 2.92 24.07
C ALA A 694 -5.68 3.89 22.99
N ALA A 695 -4.57 3.56 22.33
CA ALA A 695 -4.01 4.35 21.24
C ALA A 695 -4.92 4.40 20.00
N ARG A 696 -5.80 3.40 19.83
CA ARG A 696 -6.75 3.28 18.72
C ARG A 696 -8.15 3.80 19.06
N SER A 697 -8.38 4.23 20.30
CA SER A 697 -9.69 4.67 20.79
C SER A 697 -10.07 6.05 20.27
N VAL A 698 -11.38 6.35 20.24
CA VAL A 698 -11.88 7.71 19.96
C VAL A 698 -11.37 8.71 21.01
N ALA A 699 -11.23 8.28 22.27
CA ALA A 699 -10.70 9.13 23.34
C ALA A 699 -9.27 9.63 23.05
N PHE A 700 -8.43 8.86 22.34
CA PHE A 700 -7.13 9.34 21.87
C PHE A 700 -7.29 10.44 20.81
N TYR A 701 -8.12 10.20 19.80
CA TYR A 701 -8.32 11.14 18.70
C TYR A 701 -9.00 12.45 19.13
N ASP A 702 -9.81 12.42 20.19
CA ASP A 702 -10.52 13.58 20.73
C ASP A 702 -9.70 14.42 21.70
N GLN A 703 -8.47 14.01 22.01
CA GLN A 703 -7.58 14.82 22.84
C GLN A 703 -7.35 16.21 22.21
N PRO A 704 -7.39 17.30 23.00
CA PRO A 704 -7.27 18.67 22.45
C PRO A 704 -6.01 18.91 21.62
N LEU A 705 -4.89 18.28 21.99
CA LEU A 705 -3.64 18.38 21.24
C LEU A 705 -3.74 17.66 19.89
N ILE A 706 -4.32 16.46 19.86
CA ILE A 706 -4.51 15.68 18.63
C ILE A 706 -5.43 16.43 17.66
N GLN A 707 -6.55 16.97 18.16
CA GLN A 707 -7.44 17.82 17.38
C GLN A 707 -6.74 19.08 16.83
N THR A 708 -5.86 19.70 17.62
CA THR A 708 -5.04 20.84 17.15
C THR A 708 -4.11 20.42 16.01
N LEU A 709 -3.50 19.24 16.10
CA LEU A 709 -2.64 18.69 15.04
C LEU A 709 -3.42 18.34 13.78
N PHE A 710 -4.66 17.84 13.89
CA PHE A 710 -5.53 17.63 12.72
C PHE A 710 -5.87 18.94 12.02
N TRP A 711 -6.20 20.00 12.77
CA TRP A 711 -6.37 21.33 12.17
C TRP A 711 -5.08 21.87 11.54
N ALA A 712 -3.93 21.63 12.16
CA ALA A 712 -2.63 22.05 11.63
C ALA A 712 -2.26 21.36 10.31
N ARG A 713 -2.93 20.26 9.94
CA ARG A 713 -2.78 19.57 8.66
C ARG A 713 -3.37 20.36 7.48
N LEU A 714 -4.43 21.14 7.73
CA LEU A 714 -5.24 21.82 6.71
C LEU A 714 -4.42 22.64 5.67
N PRO A 715 -3.38 23.42 6.04
CA PRO A 715 -2.57 24.14 5.07
C PRO A 715 -1.82 23.21 4.11
N GLY A 716 -1.33 22.07 4.60
CA GLY A 716 -0.65 21.07 3.78
C GLY A 716 -1.60 20.43 2.78
N ASP A 717 -2.76 19.97 3.25
CA ASP A 717 -3.80 19.37 2.41
C ASP A 717 -4.32 20.37 1.36
N THR A 718 -4.52 21.63 1.73
CA THR A 718 -4.97 22.69 0.82
C THR A 718 -3.97 22.91 -0.33
N LEU A 719 -2.67 22.89 -0.04
CA LEU A 719 -1.64 23.01 -1.07
C LEU A 719 -1.64 21.79 -2.00
N ILE A 720 -1.80 20.57 -1.48
CA ILE A 720 -1.90 19.37 -2.31
C ILE A 720 -3.10 19.46 -3.26
N ILE A 721 -4.28 19.82 -2.74
CA ILE A 721 -5.51 20.03 -3.54
C ILE A 721 -5.28 21.09 -4.60
N LEU A 722 -4.73 22.25 -4.22
CA LEU A 722 -4.46 23.36 -5.14
C LEU A 722 -3.49 22.95 -6.25
N GLY A 723 -2.41 22.23 -5.91
CA GLY A 723 -1.47 21.70 -6.89
C GLY A 723 -2.15 20.79 -7.91
N THR A 724 -3.03 19.90 -7.43
CA THR A 724 -3.78 18.98 -8.29
C THR A 724 -4.79 19.69 -9.19
N VAL A 725 -5.48 20.73 -8.70
CA VAL A 725 -6.36 21.58 -9.51
C VAL A 725 -5.59 22.34 -10.58
N ILE A 726 -4.44 22.93 -10.23
CA ILE A 726 -3.56 23.63 -11.19
C ILE A 726 -3.10 22.66 -12.29
N TYR A 727 -2.67 21.45 -11.91
CA TYR A 727 -2.28 20.41 -12.86
C TYR A 727 -3.42 20.01 -13.81
N ALA A 728 -4.61 19.72 -13.27
CA ALA A 728 -5.75 19.34 -14.09
C ALA A 728 -6.14 20.47 -15.08
N ALA A 729 -6.15 21.73 -14.61
CA ALA A 729 -6.43 22.88 -15.44
C ALA A 729 -5.34 23.13 -16.51
N ASP A 730 -4.08 22.88 -16.19
CA ASP A 730 -2.97 22.95 -17.13
C ASP A 730 -3.08 21.91 -18.26
N LEU A 731 -3.54 20.70 -17.96
CA LEU A 731 -3.80 19.69 -18.99
C LEU A 731 -4.90 20.12 -19.97
N VAL A 732 -5.97 20.75 -19.47
CA VAL A 732 -7.05 21.30 -20.32
C VAL A 732 -6.49 22.37 -21.25
N ARG A 733 -5.63 23.26 -20.75
CA ARG A 733 -4.93 24.26 -21.56
C ARG A 733 -4.02 23.61 -22.60
N LYS A 734 -3.23 22.61 -22.21
CA LYS A 734 -2.25 21.93 -23.08
C LYS A 734 -2.88 21.11 -24.20
N ARG A 735 -4.13 20.66 -24.04
CA ARG A 735 -4.91 19.96 -25.09
C ARG A 735 -4.95 20.72 -26.42
N PHE A 736 -4.96 22.06 -26.38
CA PHE A 736 -5.09 22.91 -27.57
C PHE A 736 -3.77 23.18 -28.32
N VAL A 737 -2.64 22.70 -27.77
CA VAL A 737 -1.30 22.92 -28.35
C VAL A 737 -0.55 21.60 -28.58
N LEU A 738 -1.26 20.46 -28.58
CA LEU A 738 -0.70 19.16 -28.93
C LEU A 738 -0.38 19.07 -30.43
N ARG A 739 0.77 18.48 -30.76
CA ARG A 739 1.19 18.20 -32.12
C ARG A 739 0.18 17.31 -32.87
N GLN A 740 0.11 17.48 -34.18
CA GLN A 740 -0.54 16.48 -35.04
C GLN A 740 0.35 15.24 -35.14
N SER A 741 -0.26 14.06 -35.20
CA SER A 741 0.47 12.81 -35.42
C SER A 741 0.91 12.73 -36.88
N ALA A 742 2.13 12.30 -37.14
CA ALA A 742 2.57 11.97 -38.49
C ALA A 742 2.06 10.58 -38.88
N ASP A 743 1.44 10.46 -40.06
CA ASP A 743 1.15 9.16 -40.65
C ASP A 743 2.44 8.65 -41.29
N ASP A 744 3.13 7.72 -40.62
CA ASP A 744 4.35 7.01 -41.08
C ASP A 744 5.63 7.90 -41.19
N PRO A 745 6.16 8.44 -40.07
CA PRO A 745 7.44 9.14 -40.07
C PRO A 745 8.59 8.17 -40.44
N SER A 746 9.58 8.64 -41.21
CA SER A 746 10.71 7.81 -41.59
C SER A 746 11.65 7.59 -40.39
N VAL A 747 12.41 6.49 -40.36
CA VAL A 747 13.40 6.22 -39.31
C VAL A 747 14.49 7.31 -39.27
N GLU A 748 14.75 7.97 -40.42
CA GLU A 748 15.67 9.10 -40.55
C GLU A 748 15.13 10.38 -39.86
N ASP A 749 13.82 10.48 -39.60
CA ASP A 749 13.18 11.56 -38.84
C ASP A 749 13.18 11.31 -37.31
N MET A 750 13.95 10.30 -36.85
CA MET A 750 13.98 9.83 -35.47
C MET A 750 15.42 9.68 -34.96
N ALA A 751 16.06 10.81 -34.66
CA ALA A 751 17.43 10.87 -34.11
C ALA A 751 17.66 9.95 -32.90
N VAL A 752 16.60 9.64 -32.13
CA VAL A 752 16.63 8.74 -30.97
C VAL A 752 16.73 7.26 -31.36
N ALA A 753 16.01 6.81 -32.40
CA ALA A 753 15.96 5.40 -32.77
C ALA A 753 17.25 4.93 -33.48
N GLU A 754 17.89 5.83 -34.24
CA GLU A 754 19.11 5.54 -34.99
C GLU A 754 20.30 5.20 -34.05
N GLY A 755 20.46 5.93 -32.94
CA GLY A 755 21.49 5.67 -31.94
C GLY A 755 21.25 4.43 -31.07
N ILE A 756 19.99 3.99 -30.91
CA ILE A 756 19.60 2.85 -30.05
C ILE A 756 19.64 1.52 -30.81
N LEU A 757 19.31 1.55 -32.10
CA LEU A 757 19.32 0.37 -32.98
C LEU A 757 20.68 0.08 -33.63
N GLY A 758 21.66 0.99 -33.49
CA GLY A 758 23.06 0.79 -33.85
C GLY A 758 23.78 -0.17 -32.88
N ASP A 759 24.83 -0.84 -33.36
CA ASP A 759 25.51 -1.96 -32.66
C ASP A 759 26.52 -1.54 -31.56
N ASP A 760 26.63 -0.25 -31.21
CA ASP A 760 27.61 0.26 -30.23
C ASP A 760 27.16 0.11 -28.76
#